data_AF-A0A1Z4GG73-F1
#
_entry.id   AF-A0A1Z4GG73-F1
#
_cell.length_a   1.000
_cell.length_b   1.000
_cell.length_c   1.000
_cell.angle_alpha   90.00
_cell.angle_beta   90.00
_cell.angle_gamma   90.00
#
_symmetry.space_group_name_H-M   'P 1'
#
loop_
_entity.id
_entity.type
_entity.pdbx_description
1 polymer ?
#
loop_
_entity_poly.entity_id
_entity_poly.type
_entity_poly.pdbx_seq_one_letter_code
_entity_poly.pdbx_strand_id
1 'polypeptide(L)'
;MGAKLYSPTPLNKVIFMSGLADNQNLSKTWHRKLAKEWEIDRLLTDLEARTKNRYRQNTKKDLLLGLLCGHSLKEIGKYLHKNNAVVRVGLSNIYRDIEALTGESDNTVRASNLVYILEKHGYRKGVEPSSKHLRTIINNLPSPTYTEFIGREVDMKILLERFSPEHGAHMITVNGIGGVGKTALVLAAAYLCLKASRENLNIAPKFDAIIFVSAKQQELIPHGILQRQQGQRNLREIFREIGNALGDPTIIQSPPNDQSDRVRQILSRQRTLLIVDNMETIEDTSGVIEFLYNLPICVKVVITSRERIALLPISLQNLTVEDGMQLIQQQAGEKGITINDQESQLLYKSTGGIPLAIVYALGQVSSGYYLSSVLAKLTKASGDVARFCFEQSVQRIAGQAAHKLLMSLAIFPNSPTQAAVAEVAGLTNAPDSINDGLARLQQHSLVNQNLETKRYEMLSLTREYALAELAANPNFAREARRRWVRWYLDFANSYAGEDWEKSEHYERLEVEEVNLRAVLYWCRDEDYYEEVRDLGLLLNHYANLYAYWDDRLDWWQWLVEQSERRGEWSFLVKFIIRKTWLLIRECSQKSLQEAEEMLQRAWVLRDHADLCDQADIAENIARLKIRQKNYVEARKWLDIEQKLVTQANLTEQKHIRYYIPVLYHRAVILHKENKYSEAKNLFHEVMECAKKINWYRVINSAQNWLADIAIDQGDRDGAQHLLIGGLIVAQRSKNKRLLARYQRSQAKWEKTWGSADQADKFAREAMDTFEHLGMIKDVEEMQLLLN
;
A
#
# COMPACT_ATOMS: atom_id res chain seq x y z
N MET A 1 -25.96 -26.23 -47.30
CA MET A 1 -25.58 -26.72 -48.64
C MET A 1 -25.22 -25.52 -49.52
N GLY A 2 -24.13 -25.65 -50.27
CA GLY A 2 -23.50 -24.81 -51.33
C GLY A 2 -24.06 -23.42 -51.68
N ALA A 3 -23.27 -22.34 -51.79
CA ALA A 3 -22.03 -22.07 -52.56
C ALA A 3 -22.26 -21.29 -53.89
N LYS A 4 -21.31 -20.37 -54.15
CA LYS A 4 -20.86 -19.72 -55.42
C LYS A 4 -21.60 -18.44 -55.86
N LEU A 5 -20.92 -17.27 -55.85
CA LEU A 5 -19.80 -16.76 -56.67
C LEU A 5 -20.27 -16.23 -58.04
N TYR A 6 -20.24 -14.90 -58.20
CA TYR A 6 -20.36 -14.19 -59.48
C TYR A 6 -18.99 -13.66 -59.94
N SER A 7 -18.71 -13.90 -61.21
CA SER A 7 -17.56 -13.50 -62.02
C SER A 7 -17.69 -12.07 -62.57
N PRO A 8 -16.59 -11.50 -63.09
CA PRO A 8 -16.68 -10.54 -64.17
C PRO A 8 -15.73 -10.83 -65.35
N THR A 9 -16.17 -10.48 -66.55
CA THR A 9 -15.45 -10.36 -67.83
C THR A 9 -15.97 -9.09 -68.54
N PRO A 10 -15.31 -8.55 -69.59
CA PRO A 10 -13.90 -8.65 -70.01
C PRO A 10 -13.27 -7.29 -70.44
N LEU A 11 -11.93 -7.30 -70.62
CA LEU A 11 -11.13 -6.25 -71.25
C LEU A 11 -11.31 -6.18 -72.78
N ASN A 12 -11.28 -4.96 -73.32
CA ASN A 12 -11.14 -4.69 -74.76
C ASN A 12 -9.68 -4.80 -75.25
N LYS A 13 -9.51 -5.51 -76.37
CA LYS A 13 -8.31 -5.58 -77.21
C LYS A 13 -8.30 -4.46 -78.24
N VAL A 14 -7.14 -3.87 -78.52
CA VAL A 14 -6.79 -3.28 -79.82
C VAL A 14 -5.42 -3.82 -80.26
N ILE A 15 -5.28 -4.02 -81.58
CA ILE A 15 -4.36 -4.90 -82.30
C ILE A 15 -3.05 -4.19 -82.74
N PHE A 16 -2.03 -5.03 -82.96
CA PHE A 16 -0.63 -4.86 -83.38
C PHE A 16 -0.29 -3.92 -84.55
N MET A 17 0.93 -3.38 -84.52
CA MET A 17 1.79 -3.23 -85.71
C MET A 17 3.20 -3.83 -85.47
N SER A 18 3.72 -4.41 -86.54
CA SER A 18 4.90 -5.28 -86.69
C SER A 18 6.24 -4.54 -86.82
N GLY A 19 7.33 -5.15 -86.34
CA GLY A 19 8.70 -4.77 -86.66
C GLY A 19 9.75 -5.69 -86.02
N LEU A 20 10.26 -6.66 -86.78
CA LEU A 20 11.41 -7.49 -86.45
C LEU A 20 12.70 -6.75 -86.83
N ALA A 21 13.28 -6.00 -85.90
CA ALA A 21 14.70 -5.60 -85.84
C ALA A 21 14.89 -4.68 -84.63
N ASP A 22 15.32 -5.21 -83.46
CA ASP A 22 15.99 -4.43 -82.41
C ASP A 22 16.34 -5.26 -81.16
N ASN A 23 17.09 -6.35 -81.34
CA ASN A 23 17.52 -7.18 -80.20
C ASN A 23 18.58 -6.50 -79.31
N GLN A 24 19.21 -5.42 -79.77
CA GLN A 24 20.10 -4.57 -78.94
C GLN A 24 19.39 -3.39 -78.25
N ASN A 25 18.11 -3.18 -78.52
CA ASN A 25 17.37 -2.05 -77.98
C ASN A 25 16.25 -2.43 -77.01
N LEU A 26 15.83 -3.70 -76.90
CA LEU A 26 14.68 -4.09 -76.07
C LEU A 26 14.76 -3.63 -74.61
N SER A 27 15.93 -3.78 -73.97
CA SER A 27 16.20 -3.29 -72.61
C SER A 27 16.13 -1.76 -72.53
N LYS A 28 16.66 -1.05 -73.54
CA LYS A 28 16.55 0.41 -73.65
C LYS A 28 15.10 0.85 -73.88
N THR A 29 14.30 0.08 -74.61
CA THR A 29 12.88 0.35 -74.85
C THR A 29 12.07 0.17 -73.57
N TRP A 30 12.28 -0.92 -72.82
CA TRP A 30 11.66 -1.13 -71.50
C TRP A 30 12.09 -0.05 -70.51
N HIS A 31 13.37 0.28 -70.48
CA HIS A 31 13.91 1.33 -69.62
C HIS A 31 13.31 2.70 -69.95
N ARG A 32 13.23 3.09 -71.23
CA ARG A 32 12.58 4.35 -71.66
C ARG A 32 11.08 4.39 -71.32
N LYS A 33 10.38 3.25 -71.44
CA LYS A 33 8.96 3.13 -71.09
C LYS A 33 8.77 3.33 -69.58
N LEU A 34 9.59 2.66 -68.76
CA LEU A 34 9.50 2.71 -67.31
C LEU A 34 10.03 4.01 -66.71
N ALA A 35 11.05 4.65 -67.30
CA ALA A 35 11.65 5.87 -66.79
C ALA A 35 10.67 7.07 -66.71
N LYS A 36 9.54 6.99 -67.41
CA LYS A 36 8.43 7.96 -67.31
C LYS A 36 7.66 7.84 -65.99
N GLU A 37 7.56 6.63 -65.44
CA GLU A 37 6.74 6.32 -64.25
C GLU A 37 7.57 5.88 -63.05
N TRP A 38 8.82 5.48 -63.23
CA TRP A 38 9.67 4.89 -62.19
C TRP A 38 11.03 5.56 -62.09
N GLU A 39 11.55 5.66 -60.86
CA GLU A 39 12.92 6.07 -60.55
C GLU A 39 13.89 4.87 -60.71
N ILE A 40 13.99 4.34 -61.93
CA ILE A 40 14.75 3.13 -62.22
C ILE A 40 16.23 3.28 -61.88
N ASP A 41 16.83 4.44 -62.13
CA ASP A 41 18.24 4.67 -61.81
C ASP A 41 18.49 4.71 -60.31
N ARG A 42 17.58 5.27 -59.52
CA ARG A 42 17.64 5.22 -58.07
C ARG A 42 17.49 3.78 -57.56
N LEU A 43 16.48 3.06 -58.04
CA LEU A 43 16.25 1.66 -57.67
C LEU A 43 17.48 0.78 -57.96
N LEU A 44 18.08 0.92 -59.13
CA LEU A 44 19.29 0.16 -59.48
C LEU A 44 20.48 0.58 -58.61
N THR A 45 20.68 1.87 -58.33
CA THR A 45 21.75 2.32 -57.41
C THR A 45 21.57 1.76 -56.01
N ASP A 46 20.35 1.80 -55.47
CA ASP A 46 20.06 1.34 -54.12
C ASP A 46 20.21 -0.20 -54.02
N LEU A 47 19.81 -0.95 -55.04
CA LEU A 47 20.07 -2.39 -55.16
C LEU A 47 21.57 -2.71 -55.23
N GLU A 48 22.34 -1.98 -56.03
CA GLU A 48 23.79 -2.17 -56.15
C GLU A 48 24.51 -1.88 -54.82
N ALA A 49 24.12 -0.80 -54.14
CA ALA A 49 24.66 -0.43 -52.84
C ALA A 49 24.34 -1.46 -51.75
N ARG A 50 23.11 -1.95 -51.72
CA ARG A 50 22.65 -2.89 -50.69
C ARG A 50 23.18 -4.31 -50.89
N THR A 51 23.19 -4.80 -52.14
CA THR A 51 23.52 -6.20 -52.43
C THR A 51 24.98 -6.41 -52.83
N LYS A 52 25.75 -5.33 -53.03
CA LYS A 52 27.12 -5.34 -53.59
C LYS A 52 27.23 -6.03 -54.97
N ASN A 53 26.12 -6.25 -55.66
CA ASN A 53 26.07 -6.83 -57.00
C ASN A 53 25.96 -5.74 -58.07
N ARG A 54 26.64 -5.87 -59.20
CA ARG A 54 26.52 -4.94 -60.34
C ARG A 54 25.24 -5.20 -61.15
N TYR A 55 24.11 -4.69 -60.69
CA TYR A 55 22.80 -4.85 -61.34
C TYR A 55 22.77 -4.26 -62.75
N ARG A 56 23.40 -3.10 -62.99
CA ARG A 56 23.39 -2.41 -64.30
C ARG A 56 24.14 -3.16 -65.41
N GLN A 57 25.12 -3.98 -65.04
CA GLN A 57 25.97 -4.75 -65.96
C GLN A 57 25.53 -6.22 -66.06
N ASN A 58 24.42 -6.60 -65.41
CA ASN A 58 23.95 -7.98 -65.34
C ASN A 58 22.55 -8.11 -65.97
N THR A 59 22.28 -9.29 -66.51
CA THR A 59 20.96 -9.71 -67.03
C THR A 59 19.83 -9.65 -65.99
N LYS A 60 20.14 -9.45 -64.71
CA LYS A 60 19.16 -9.12 -63.65
C LYS A 60 18.42 -7.80 -63.93
N LYS A 61 19.08 -6.80 -64.51
CA LYS A 61 18.42 -5.54 -64.92
C LYS A 61 17.30 -5.81 -65.91
N ASP A 62 17.58 -6.58 -66.96
CA ASP A 62 16.61 -6.85 -68.01
C ASP A 62 15.42 -7.68 -67.51
N LEU A 63 15.69 -8.62 -66.59
CA LEU A 63 14.64 -9.40 -65.92
C LEU A 63 13.73 -8.51 -65.04
N LEU A 64 14.32 -7.61 -64.26
CA LEU A 64 13.57 -6.67 -63.41
C LEU A 64 12.73 -5.70 -64.25
N LEU A 65 13.30 -5.14 -65.33
CA LEU A 65 12.58 -4.26 -66.26
C LEU A 65 11.44 -4.99 -66.98
N GLY A 66 11.66 -6.24 -67.39
CA GLY A 66 10.62 -7.08 -67.99
C GLY A 66 9.43 -7.30 -67.06
N LEU A 67 9.69 -7.56 -65.77
CA LEU A 67 8.64 -7.71 -64.75
C LEU A 67 7.87 -6.42 -64.50
N LEU A 68 8.57 -5.29 -64.37
CA LEU A 68 7.93 -3.98 -64.16
C LEU A 68 7.09 -3.54 -65.37
N CYS A 69 7.43 -4.00 -66.57
CA CYS A 69 6.62 -3.81 -67.78
C CYS A 69 5.36 -4.70 -67.82
N GLY A 70 5.15 -5.59 -66.85
CA GLY A 70 3.98 -6.48 -66.76
C GLY A 70 4.08 -7.74 -67.61
N HIS A 71 5.26 -8.10 -68.13
CA HIS A 71 5.43 -9.31 -68.91
C HIS A 71 5.46 -10.57 -68.04
N SER A 72 4.84 -11.64 -68.51
CA SER A 72 4.91 -12.95 -67.88
C SER A 72 6.30 -13.59 -68.03
N LEU A 73 6.61 -14.56 -67.16
CA LEU A 73 7.89 -15.29 -67.18
C LEU A 73 8.21 -15.90 -68.54
N LYS A 74 7.19 -16.44 -69.22
CA LYS A 74 7.30 -17.07 -70.54
C LYS A 74 7.61 -16.04 -71.62
N GLU A 75 7.05 -14.84 -71.51
CA GLU A 75 7.32 -13.73 -72.43
C GLU A 75 8.73 -13.19 -72.23
N ILE A 76 9.14 -12.94 -70.98
CA ILE A 76 10.50 -12.46 -70.66
C ILE A 76 11.56 -13.45 -71.15
N GLY A 77 11.36 -14.76 -70.94
CA GLY A 77 12.26 -15.81 -71.45
C GLY A 77 12.37 -15.83 -72.98
N LYS A 78 11.24 -15.62 -73.69
CA LYS A 78 11.21 -15.51 -75.16
C LYS A 78 11.91 -14.25 -75.67
N TYR A 79 11.75 -13.12 -74.98
CA TYR A 79 12.39 -11.85 -75.35
C TYR A 79 13.89 -11.84 -75.09
N LEU A 80 14.36 -12.51 -74.03
CA LEU A 80 15.78 -12.55 -73.66
C LEU A 80 16.54 -13.77 -74.23
N HIS A 81 15.88 -14.62 -75.02
CA HIS A 81 16.44 -15.89 -75.54
C HIS A 81 17.00 -16.80 -74.43
N LYS A 82 16.29 -16.91 -73.30
CA LYS A 82 16.70 -17.70 -72.13
C LYS A 82 15.68 -18.78 -71.79
N ASN A 83 16.18 -19.96 -71.43
CA ASN A 83 15.35 -21.06 -70.93
C ASN A 83 14.61 -20.66 -69.64
N ASN A 84 13.35 -21.13 -69.50
CA ASN A 84 12.48 -20.80 -68.37
C ASN A 84 13.11 -21.10 -66.99
N ALA A 85 13.95 -22.13 -66.88
CA ALA A 85 14.66 -22.45 -65.64
C ALA A 85 15.64 -21.32 -65.22
N VAL A 86 16.37 -20.75 -66.18
CA VAL A 86 17.35 -19.67 -65.94
C VAL A 86 16.63 -18.38 -65.52
N VAL A 87 15.48 -18.08 -66.15
CA VAL A 87 14.63 -16.93 -65.79
C VAL A 87 14.10 -17.08 -64.37
N ARG A 88 13.61 -18.25 -63.97
CA ARG A 88 13.09 -18.50 -62.61
C ARG A 88 14.16 -18.30 -61.54
N VAL A 89 15.36 -18.87 -61.73
CA VAL A 89 16.47 -18.70 -60.77
C VAL A 89 16.90 -17.23 -60.68
N GLY A 90 17.00 -16.54 -61.81
CA GLY A 90 17.33 -15.11 -61.84
C GLY A 90 16.31 -14.24 -61.07
N LEU A 91 15.02 -14.56 -61.18
CA LEU A 91 13.96 -13.83 -60.50
C LEU A 91 13.86 -14.12 -59.01
N SER A 92 14.07 -15.36 -58.58
CA SER A 92 14.15 -15.67 -57.15
C SER A 92 15.25 -14.85 -56.45
N ASN A 93 16.38 -14.64 -57.14
CA ASN A 93 17.44 -13.78 -56.64
C ASN A 93 17.02 -12.30 -56.61
N ILE A 94 16.29 -11.82 -57.62
CA ILE A 94 15.78 -10.44 -57.64
C ILE A 94 14.78 -10.20 -56.50
N TYR A 95 13.92 -11.16 -56.20
CA TYR A 95 12.98 -11.02 -55.08
C TYR A 95 13.71 -10.92 -53.74
N ARG A 96 14.71 -11.78 -53.47
CA ARG A 96 15.55 -11.66 -52.26
C ARG A 96 16.33 -10.36 -52.21
N ASP A 97 16.87 -9.92 -53.34
CA ASP A 97 17.60 -8.64 -53.42
C ASP A 97 16.67 -7.46 -53.08
N ILE A 98 15.39 -7.53 -53.45
CA ILE A 98 14.37 -6.52 -53.12
C ILE A 98 13.90 -6.63 -51.67
N GLU A 99 13.75 -7.83 -51.11
CA GLU A 99 13.50 -8.06 -49.68
C GLU A 99 14.62 -7.41 -48.85
N ALA A 100 15.88 -7.67 -49.20
CA ALA A 100 17.05 -7.09 -48.54
C ALA A 100 17.12 -5.56 -48.65
N LEU A 101 16.60 -4.99 -49.75
CA LEU A 101 16.53 -3.54 -49.97
C LEU A 101 15.38 -2.88 -49.20
N THR A 102 14.23 -3.53 -49.12
CA THR A 102 12.98 -2.95 -48.58
C THR A 102 12.74 -3.28 -47.11
N GLY A 103 13.42 -4.31 -46.57
CA GLY A 103 13.20 -4.79 -45.21
C GLY A 103 11.92 -5.62 -45.05
N GLU A 104 11.29 -6.02 -46.15
CA GLU A 104 10.18 -6.98 -46.15
C GLU A 104 10.67 -8.36 -45.68
N SER A 105 9.80 -9.14 -45.04
CA SER A 105 10.16 -10.47 -44.51
C SER A 105 10.57 -11.44 -45.63
N ASP A 106 11.47 -12.39 -45.35
CA ASP A 106 11.96 -13.38 -46.31
C ASP A 106 10.82 -14.15 -47.03
N ASN A 107 10.93 -14.29 -48.36
CA ASN A 107 9.98 -14.96 -49.27
C ASN A 107 8.60 -14.29 -49.47
N THR A 108 8.47 -13.02 -49.12
CA THR A 108 7.23 -12.24 -49.32
C THR A 108 7.17 -11.55 -50.68
N VAL A 109 8.30 -11.24 -51.33
CA VAL A 109 8.33 -10.57 -52.64
C VAL A 109 8.10 -11.59 -53.76
N ARG A 110 7.11 -11.34 -54.61
CA ARG A 110 6.73 -12.16 -55.78
C ARG A 110 6.30 -11.25 -56.93
N ALA A 111 6.19 -11.80 -58.15
CA ALA A 111 5.73 -11.05 -59.31
C ALA A 111 4.39 -10.29 -59.07
N SER A 112 3.49 -10.87 -58.29
CA SER A 112 2.15 -10.33 -58.03
C SER A 112 2.12 -9.10 -57.11
N ASN A 113 3.12 -8.90 -56.25
CA ASN A 113 3.18 -7.77 -55.31
C ASN A 113 4.43 -6.90 -55.46
N LEU A 114 5.35 -7.25 -56.37
CA LEU A 114 6.58 -6.53 -56.66
C LEU A 114 6.35 -5.04 -56.94
N VAL A 115 5.37 -4.73 -57.79
CA VAL A 115 5.02 -3.35 -58.17
C VAL A 115 4.58 -2.55 -56.93
N TYR A 116 3.67 -3.12 -56.13
CA TYR A 116 3.19 -2.50 -54.90
C TYR A 116 4.31 -2.25 -53.88
N ILE A 117 5.23 -3.22 -53.72
CA ILE A 117 6.35 -3.09 -52.76
C ILE A 117 7.30 -1.97 -53.19
N LEU A 118 7.65 -1.90 -54.48
CA LEU A 118 8.53 -0.85 -54.96
C LEU A 118 7.85 0.54 -54.96
N GLU A 119 6.52 0.60 -55.16
CA GLU A 119 5.73 1.81 -54.97
C GLU A 119 5.72 2.28 -53.50
N LYS A 120 5.45 1.36 -52.56
CA LYS A 120 5.48 1.62 -51.11
C LYS A 120 6.81 2.22 -50.65
N HIS A 121 7.92 1.79 -51.24
CA HIS A 121 9.27 2.26 -50.92
C HIS A 121 9.73 3.46 -51.78
N GLY A 122 8.82 4.09 -52.54
CA GLY A 122 9.07 5.37 -53.21
C GLY A 122 9.89 5.28 -54.50
N TYR A 123 9.89 4.13 -55.17
CA TYR A 123 10.58 3.97 -56.47
C TYR A 123 9.70 4.31 -57.67
N ARG A 124 8.41 4.64 -57.47
CA ARG A 124 7.52 5.16 -58.52
C ARG A 124 7.44 6.68 -58.45
N LYS A 125 7.63 7.35 -59.58
CA LYS A 125 7.59 8.82 -59.70
C LYS A 125 6.19 9.32 -59.37
N GLY A 126 6.09 10.30 -58.47
CA GLY A 126 4.82 10.92 -58.07
C GLY A 126 4.04 10.17 -56.97
N VAL A 127 4.60 9.13 -56.36
CA VAL A 127 4.05 8.48 -55.16
C VAL A 127 4.86 8.93 -53.95
N GLU A 128 4.31 9.82 -53.13
CA GLU A 128 4.82 10.02 -51.77
C GLU A 128 4.66 8.70 -50.99
N PRO A 129 5.64 8.31 -50.15
CA PRO A 129 5.61 7.03 -49.46
C PRO A 129 4.31 6.93 -48.66
N SER A 130 3.46 5.96 -49.02
CA SER A 130 2.17 5.78 -48.38
C SER A 130 2.39 5.42 -46.91
N SER A 131 2.19 6.41 -46.04
CA SER A 131 1.97 6.18 -44.62
C SER A 131 0.87 5.13 -44.51
N LYS A 132 1.10 4.10 -43.68
CA LYS A 132 0.09 3.14 -43.21
C LYS A 132 -1.29 3.82 -43.24
N HIS A 133 -2.27 3.28 -43.96
CA HIS A 133 -3.67 3.67 -43.79
C HIS A 133 -4.09 3.28 -42.36
N LEU A 134 -3.71 4.11 -41.37
CA LEU A 134 -4.29 4.09 -40.04
C LEU A 134 -5.78 4.35 -40.25
N ARG A 135 -6.62 3.44 -39.77
CA ARG A 135 -8.07 3.72 -39.75
C ARG A 135 -8.28 4.99 -38.96
N THR A 136 -8.97 5.98 -39.53
CA THR A 136 -9.31 7.22 -38.83
C THR A 136 -10.41 6.91 -37.82
N ILE A 137 -10.01 6.61 -36.58
CA ILE A 137 -10.94 6.36 -35.48
C ILE A 137 -11.42 7.70 -34.91
N ILE A 138 -12.74 7.89 -34.90
CA ILE A 138 -13.37 9.10 -34.36
C ILE A 138 -13.11 9.16 -32.86
N ASN A 139 -12.51 10.25 -32.38
CA ASN A 139 -12.27 10.43 -30.95
C ASN A 139 -12.09 11.92 -30.58
N ASN A 140 -12.42 12.25 -29.33
CA ASN A 140 -12.17 13.55 -28.70
C ASN A 140 -11.38 13.39 -27.38
N LEU A 141 -10.51 12.38 -27.29
CA LEU A 141 -9.74 12.11 -26.08
C LEU A 141 -8.84 13.30 -25.73
N PRO A 142 -8.84 13.79 -24.48
CA PRO A 142 -7.92 14.81 -24.02
C PRO A 142 -6.49 14.26 -23.98
N SER A 143 -5.50 15.11 -24.29
CA SER A 143 -4.10 14.74 -24.22
C SER A 143 -3.73 14.19 -22.83
N PRO A 144 -2.91 13.12 -22.74
CA PRO A 144 -2.42 12.63 -21.46
C PRO A 144 -1.68 13.72 -20.69
N THR A 145 -1.90 13.78 -19.39
CA THR A 145 -1.19 14.71 -18.47
C THR A 145 0.09 14.10 -17.90
N TYR A 146 0.50 12.94 -18.41
CA TYR A 146 1.68 12.17 -17.97
C TYR A 146 2.46 11.71 -19.21
N THR A 147 3.78 11.50 -19.08
CA THR A 147 4.62 10.97 -20.16
C THR A 147 4.57 9.43 -20.19
N GLU A 148 4.68 8.81 -19.03
CA GLU A 148 4.56 7.39 -18.77
C GLU A 148 3.50 7.15 -17.67
N PHE A 149 2.71 6.09 -17.84
CA PHE A 149 1.69 5.69 -16.87
C PHE A 149 2.28 4.65 -15.93
N ILE A 150 2.40 5.00 -14.64
CA ILE A 150 3.07 4.18 -13.64
C ILE A 150 2.06 3.40 -12.78
N GLY A 151 2.37 2.11 -12.60
CA GLY A 151 1.60 1.17 -11.78
C GLY A 151 0.23 0.81 -12.38
N ARG A 152 -0.63 0.24 -11.53
CA ARG A 152 -2.04 -0.10 -11.84
C ARG A 152 -2.21 -1.18 -12.91
N GLU A 153 -1.26 -2.09 -13.05
CA GLU A 153 -1.29 -3.16 -14.05
C GLU A 153 -2.51 -4.06 -13.85
N VAL A 154 -2.84 -4.36 -12.60
CA VAL A 154 -4.02 -5.16 -12.23
C VAL A 154 -5.31 -4.43 -12.61
N ASP A 155 -5.43 -3.16 -12.21
CA ASP A 155 -6.62 -2.34 -12.50
C ASP A 155 -6.81 -2.14 -14.01
N MET A 156 -5.72 -1.91 -14.75
CA MET A 156 -5.68 -1.79 -16.22
C MET A 156 -6.17 -3.07 -16.88
N LYS A 157 -5.67 -4.23 -16.45
CA LYS A 157 -6.08 -5.53 -16.98
C LYS A 157 -7.58 -5.74 -16.79
N ILE A 158 -8.10 -5.52 -15.59
CA ILE A 158 -9.54 -5.66 -15.29
C ILE A 158 -10.36 -4.70 -16.16
N LEU A 159 -9.92 -3.46 -16.32
CA LEU A 159 -10.63 -2.47 -17.13
C LEU A 159 -10.68 -2.88 -18.62
N LEU A 160 -9.56 -3.32 -19.20
CA LEU A 160 -9.49 -3.79 -20.58
C LEU A 160 -10.31 -5.06 -20.81
N GLU A 161 -10.31 -5.99 -19.85
CA GLU A 161 -11.18 -7.18 -19.88
C GLU A 161 -12.66 -6.78 -19.94
N ARG A 162 -13.08 -5.78 -19.16
CA ARG A 162 -14.46 -5.29 -19.16
C ARG A 162 -14.82 -4.50 -20.42
N PHE A 163 -13.86 -3.86 -21.07
CA PHE A 163 -14.03 -3.24 -22.39
C PHE A 163 -14.21 -4.26 -23.52
N SER A 164 -13.87 -5.53 -23.30
CA SER A 164 -14.07 -6.57 -24.31
C SER A 164 -15.55 -6.65 -24.74
N PRO A 165 -15.82 -6.81 -26.06
CA PRO A 165 -17.19 -7.00 -26.55
C PRO A 165 -17.82 -8.29 -26.03
N GLU A 166 -17.00 -9.28 -25.64
CA GLU A 166 -17.48 -10.55 -25.08
C GLU A 166 -17.90 -10.43 -23.62
N HIS A 167 -17.48 -9.36 -22.93
CA HIS A 167 -17.80 -9.17 -21.53
C HIS A 167 -19.22 -8.59 -21.37
N GLY A 168 -20.02 -9.15 -20.46
CA GLY A 168 -21.42 -8.77 -20.27
C GLY A 168 -21.64 -7.38 -19.65
N ALA A 169 -20.64 -6.81 -18.96
CA ALA A 169 -20.76 -5.46 -18.40
C ALA A 169 -20.66 -4.42 -19.53
N HIS A 170 -21.75 -3.71 -19.81
CA HIS A 170 -21.77 -2.57 -20.72
C HIS A 170 -21.53 -1.24 -19.99
N MET A 171 -21.88 -1.16 -18.70
CA MET A 171 -21.60 0.00 -17.84
C MET A 171 -20.56 -0.37 -16.78
N ILE A 172 -19.44 0.36 -16.78
CA ILE A 172 -18.27 0.11 -15.94
C ILE A 172 -18.03 1.35 -15.11
N THR A 173 -17.79 1.20 -13.80
CA THR A 173 -17.50 2.34 -12.92
C THR A 173 -16.11 2.19 -12.34
N VAL A 174 -15.33 3.26 -12.42
CA VAL A 174 -14.03 3.43 -11.75
C VAL A 174 -14.22 4.48 -10.67
N ASN A 175 -14.00 4.10 -9.40
CA ASN A 175 -14.18 5.00 -8.26
C ASN A 175 -12.93 5.09 -7.37
N GLY A 176 -13.01 5.95 -6.35
CA GLY A 176 -11.90 6.26 -5.44
C GLY A 176 -11.87 7.74 -5.09
N ILE A 177 -11.01 8.13 -4.15
CA ILE A 177 -10.89 9.53 -3.71
C ILE A 177 -10.44 10.48 -4.83
N GLY A 178 -10.58 11.79 -4.60
CA GLY A 178 -10.01 12.79 -5.50
C GLY A 178 -8.51 12.59 -5.70
N GLY A 179 -8.00 12.81 -6.92
CA GLY A 179 -6.57 12.76 -7.20
C GLY A 179 -5.92 11.36 -7.27
N VAL A 180 -6.66 10.27 -7.01
CA VAL A 180 -6.11 8.89 -7.00
C VAL A 180 -5.71 8.34 -8.38
N GLY A 181 -6.12 8.99 -9.47
CA GLY A 181 -5.77 8.60 -10.84
C GLY A 181 -6.86 7.91 -11.65
N LYS A 182 -8.14 7.98 -11.24
CA LYS A 182 -9.29 7.38 -11.97
C LYS A 182 -9.33 7.77 -13.46
N THR A 183 -9.34 9.08 -13.73
CA THR A 183 -9.36 9.63 -15.09
C THR A 183 -8.10 9.24 -15.86
N ALA A 184 -6.93 9.24 -15.20
CA ALA A 184 -5.67 8.84 -15.82
C ALA A 184 -5.69 7.37 -16.25
N LEU A 185 -6.19 6.45 -15.41
CA LEU A 185 -6.34 5.03 -15.75
C LEU A 185 -7.29 4.82 -16.93
N VAL A 186 -8.45 5.49 -16.92
CA VAL A 186 -9.43 5.36 -18.01
C VAL A 186 -8.88 5.93 -19.32
N LEU A 187 -8.19 7.08 -19.28
CA LEU A 187 -7.55 7.65 -20.46
C LEU A 187 -6.41 6.75 -20.96
N ALA A 188 -5.57 6.21 -20.09
CA ALA A 188 -4.52 5.26 -20.46
C ALA A 188 -5.10 4.05 -21.20
N ALA A 189 -6.17 3.45 -20.67
CA ALA A 189 -6.88 2.34 -21.32
C ALA A 189 -7.49 2.76 -22.66
N ALA A 190 -8.11 3.95 -22.73
CA ALA A 190 -8.71 4.48 -23.95
C ALA A 190 -7.67 4.74 -25.04
N TYR A 191 -6.47 5.23 -24.70
CA TYR A 191 -5.37 5.40 -25.64
C TYR A 191 -4.81 4.06 -26.15
N LEU A 192 -4.75 3.02 -25.30
CA LEU A 192 -4.42 1.66 -25.73
C LEU A 192 -5.46 1.12 -26.71
N CYS A 193 -6.75 1.29 -26.42
CA CYS A 193 -7.85 0.95 -27.32
C CYS A 193 -7.80 1.73 -28.64
N LEU A 194 -7.49 3.03 -28.60
CA LEU A 194 -7.32 3.86 -29.80
C LEU A 194 -6.19 3.34 -30.68
N LYS A 195 -5.03 3.04 -30.08
CA LYS A 195 -3.88 2.46 -30.79
C LYS A 195 -4.23 1.10 -31.39
N ALA A 196 -4.85 0.21 -30.61
CA ALA A 196 -5.30 -1.10 -31.08
C ALA A 196 -6.30 -1.00 -32.24
N SER A 197 -7.18 0.00 -32.21
CA SER A 197 -8.20 0.24 -33.25
C SER A 197 -7.59 0.80 -34.54
N ARG A 198 -6.65 1.76 -34.44
CA ARG A 198 -5.97 2.39 -35.58
C ARG A 198 -5.01 1.44 -36.29
N GLU A 199 -4.24 0.69 -35.52
CA GLU A 199 -3.17 -0.21 -36.00
C GLU A 199 -3.63 -1.67 -36.12
N ASN A 200 -4.91 -1.95 -35.78
CA ASN A 200 -5.51 -3.28 -35.77
C ASN A 200 -4.74 -4.32 -34.92
N LEU A 201 -4.11 -3.88 -33.84
CA LEU A 201 -3.34 -4.71 -32.91
C LEU A 201 -4.25 -5.46 -31.93
N ASN A 202 -3.83 -6.62 -31.44
CA ASN A 202 -4.56 -7.41 -30.45
C ASN A 202 -4.09 -7.12 -29.00
N ILE A 203 -3.68 -5.88 -28.73
CA ILE A 203 -3.20 -5.45 -27.40
C ILE A 203 -4.32 -4.92 -26.49
N ALA A 204 -5.45 -4.52 -27.06
CA ALA A 204 -6.61 -3.98 -26.36
C ALA A 204 -7.88 -4.13 -27.21
N PRO A 205 -9.09 -4.01 -26.62
CA PRO A 205 -10.35 -4.00 -27.37
C PRO A 205 -10.40 -2.87 -28.40
N LYS A 206 -11.05 -3.16 -29.54
CA LYS A 206 -11.14 -2.25 -30.69
C LYS A 206 -12.52 -1.59 -30.75
N PHE A 207 -12.52 -0.29 -31.03
CA PHE A 207 -13.71 0.54 -31.15
C PHE A 207 -13.68 1.36 -32.45
N ASP A 208 -14.85 1.68 -32.97
CA ASP A 208 -15.03 2.53 -34.14
C ASP A 208 -15.06 4.02 -33.75
N ALA A 209 -15.50 4.31 -32.53
CA ALA A 209 -15.48 5.64 -31.93
C ALA A 209 -15.11 5.59 -30.43
N ILE A 210 -14.39 6.59 -29.95
CA ILE A 210 -14.07 6.77 -28.52
C ILE A 210 -14.44 8.21 -28.11
N ILE A 211 -15.47 8.35 -27.29
CA ILE A 211 -16.05 9.64 -26.91
C ILE A 211 -15.77 9.89 -25.42
N PHE A 212 -15.21 11.05 -25.11
CA PHE A 212 -14.94 11.53 -23.77
C PHE A 212 -15.83 12.73 -23.44
N VAL A 213 -16.54 12.64 -22.31
CA VAL A 213 -17.40 13.68 -21.78
C VAL A 213 -16.97 13.93 -20.33
N SER A 214 -16.66 15.17 -19.97
CA SER A 214 -16.22 15.52 -18.63
C SER A 214 -17.07 16.61 -18.02
N ALA A 215 -17.53 16.39 -16.79
CA ALA A 215 -18.25 17.35 -15.97
C ALA A 215 -17.33 18.06 -14.94
N LYS A 216 -16.00 18.08 -15.18
CA LYS A 216 -14.99 18.57 -14.23
C LYS A 216 -15.21 20.06 -13.87
N GLN A 217 -15.48 20.33 -12.59
CA GLN A 217 -15.71 21.69 -12.05
C GLN A 217 -14.42 22.40 -11.62
N GLN A 218 -13.43 21.63 -11.17
CA GLN A 218 -12.23 22.16 -10.53
C GLN A 218 -10.99 21.47 -11.07
N GLU A 219 -9.89 22.21 -11.12
CA GLU A 219 -8.59 21.70 -11.51
C GLU A 219 -7.54 22.14 -10.52
N LEU A 220 -6.74 21.19 -10.03
CA LEU A 220 -5.63 21.47 -9.15
C LEU A 220 -4.38 21.76 -9.99
N ILE A 221 -3.86 22.98 -9.88
CA ILE A 221 -2.64 23.43 -10.54
C ILE A 221 -1.59 23.80 -9.48
N PRO A 222 -0.28 23.90 -9.81
CA PRO A 222 0.75 24.24 -8.83
C PRO A 222 0.53 25.55 -8.06
N HIS A 223 -0.38 26.43 -8.50
CA HIS A 223 -0.70 27.70 -7.83
C HIS A 223 -2.04 27.69 -7.07
N GLY A 224 -2.76 26.55 -7.05
CA GLY A 224 -4.01 26.41 -6.29
C GLY A 224 -5.12 25.67 -7.04
N ILE A 225 -6.35 25.79 -6.51
CA ILE A 225 -7.56 25.23 -7.14
C ILE A 225 -8.17 26.27 -8.09
N LEU A 226 -8.27 25.91 -9.37
CA LEU A 226 -8.92 26.71 -10.39
C LEU A 226 -10.36 26.23 -10.62
N GLN A 227 -11.33 27.14 -10.52
CA GLN A 227 -12.74 26.87 -10.83
C GLN A 227 -12.98 27.01 -12.34
N ARG A 228 -13.56 25.99 -12.97
CA ARG A 228 -13.97 26.05 -14.37
C ARG A 228 -15.35 26.68 -14.47
N GLN A 229 -15.46 27.74 -15.29
CA GLN A 229 -16.74 28.32 -15.71
C GLN A 229 -17.34 27.41 -16.79
N GLN A 230 -18.07 26.36 -16.41
CA GLN A 230 -18.82 25.52 -17.35
C GLN A 230 -20.33 25.72 -17.18
N GLY A 231 -21.08 25.44 -18.27
CA GLY A 231 -22.53 25.59 -18.37
C GLY A 231 -23.32 24.56 -17.55
N GLN A 232 -24.59 24.33 -17.94
CA GLN A 232 -25.50 23.43 -17.22
C GLN A 232 -25.04 21.97 -17.29
N ARG A 233 -24.72 21.34 -16.15
CA ARG A 233 -24.18 19.97 -16.05
C ARG A 233 -25.29 18.91 -16.12
N ASN A 234 -25.88 18.76 -17.30
CA ASN A 234 -27.04 17.89 -17.53
C ASN A 234 -26.87 17.01 -18.78
N LEU A 235 -27.85 16.14 -19.02
CA LEU A 235 -27.91 15.24 -20.17
C LEU A 235 -27.68 15.94 -21.52
N ARG A 236 -28.12 17.20 -21.68
CA ARG A 236 -27.96 17.93 -22.95
C ARG A 236 -26.50 18.22 -23.26
N GLU A 237 -25.67 18.48 -22.26
CA GLU A 237 -24.23 18.64 -22.49
C GLU A 237 -23.58 17.33 -22.92
N ILE A 238 -23.99 16.20 -22.35
CA ILE A 238 -23.54 14.88 -22.79
C ILE A 238 -23.92 14.64 -24.26
N PHE A 239 -25.17 14.94 -24.64
CA PHE A 239 -25.62 14.82 -26.03
C PHE A 239 -24.87 15.74 -26.97
N ARG A 240 -24.60 16.99 -26.55
CA ARG A 240 -23.80 17.95 -27.31
C ARG A 240 -22.39 17.45 -27.55
N GLU A 241 -21.71 16.93 -26.53
CA GLU A 241 -20.35 16.38 -26.67
C GLU A 241 -20.32 15.14 -27.56
N ILE A 242 -21.33 14.25 -27.46
CA ILE A 242 -21.46 13.11 -28.37
C ILE A 242 -21.67 13.58 -29.82
N GLY A 243 -22.55 14.55 -30.05
CA GLY A 243 -22.81 15.11 -31.38
C GLY A 243 -21.57 15.79 -31.98
N ASN A 244 -20.85 16.58 -31.18
CA ASN A 244 -19.61 17.23 -31.57
C ASN A 244 -18.51 16.20 -31.91
N ALA A 245 -18.33 15.19 -31.06
CA ALA A 245 -17.31 14.15 -31.27
C ALA A 245 -17.57 13.33 -32.54
N LEU A 246 -18.84 13.03 -32.84
CA LEU A 246 -19.24 12.28 -34.04
C LEU A 246 -19.36 13.15 -35.30
N GLY A 247 -19.32 14.48 -35.16
CA GLY A 247 -19.55 15.41 -36.28
C GLY A 247 -20.98 15.37 -36.82
N ASP A 248 -21.96 15.00 -35.99
CA ASP A 248 -23.37 14.89 -36.40
C ASP A 248 -24.21 16.03 -35.77
N PRO A 249 -24.49 17.11 -36.54
CA PRO A 249 -25.27 18.24 -36.03
C PRO A 249 -26.74 17.91 -35.79
N THR A 250 -27.25 16.77 -36.30
CA THR A 250 -28.67 16.40 -36.16
C THR A 250 -29.06 16.14 -34.72
N ILE A 251 -28.12 15.71 -33.86
CA ILE A 251 -28.37 15.52 -32.42
C ILE A 251 -28.71 16.86 -31.75
N ILE A 252 -27.95 17.91 -32.05
CA ILE A 252 -28.12 19.24 -31.43
C ILE A 252 -29.36 19.95 -32.00
N GLN A 253 -29.67 19.72 -33.28
CA GLN A 253 -30.82 20.31 -33.97
C GLN A 253 -32.15 19.65 -33.61
N SER A 254 -32.15 18.41 -33.11
CA SER A 254 -33.37 17.72 -32.66
C SER A 254 -34.02 18.40 -31.46
N PRO A 255 -35.37 18.38 -31.35
CA PRO A 255 -36.09 18.81 -30.15
C PRO A 255 -35.58 18.06 -28.90
N PRO A 256 -35.54 18.69 -27.71
CA PRO A 256 -34.97 18.09 -26.51
C PRO A 256 -35.49 16.69 -26.15
N ASN A 257 -36.76 16.40 -26.45
CA ASN A 257 -37.39 15.11 -26.16
C ASN A 257 -36.92 13.98 -27.10
N ASP A 258 -36.39 14.34 -28.28
CA ASP A 258 -35.98 13.37 -29.31
C ASP A 258 -34.46 13.13 -29.33
N GLN A 259 -33.69 13.96 -28.61
CA GLN A 259 -32.22 13.90 -28.61
C GLN A 259 -31.69 12.55 -28.10
N SER A 260 -32.30 11.99 -27.05
CA SER A 260 -31.90 10.70 -26.47
C SER A 260 -32.03 9.55 -27.47
N ASP A 261 -33.15 9.49 -28.19
CA ASP A 261 -33.40 8.43 -29.17
C ASP A 261 -32.52 8.59 -30.40
N ARG A 262 -32.24 9.84 -30.80
CA ARG A 262 -31.31 10.13 -31.87
C ARG A 262 -29.90 9.66 -31.55
N VAL A 263 -29.40 9.94 -30.33
CA VAL A 263 -28.11 9.47 -29.86
C VAL A 263 -28.05 7.94 -29.85
N ARG A 264 -29.07 7.25 -29.31
CA ARG A 264 -29.15 5.78 -29.33
C ARG A 264 -29.12 5.21 -30.75
N GLN A 265 -29.84 5.83 -31.69
CA GLN A 265 -29.90 5.39 -33.08
C GLN A 265 -28.54 5.51 -33.79
N ILE A 266 -27.78 6.56 -33.50
CA ILE A 266 -26.45 6.78 -34.09
C ILE A 266 -25.44 5.79 -33.49
N LEU A 267 -25.41 5.69 -32.16
CA LEU A 267 -24.49 4.81 -31.44
C LEU A 267 -24.74 3.33 -31.72
N SER A 268 -25.97 2.92 -32.06
CA SER A 268 -26.26 1.50 -32.38
C SER A 268 -25.56 0.98 -33.64
N ARG A 269 -25.07 1.88 -34.50
CA ARG A 269 -24.46 1.55 -35.80
C ARG A 269 -22.96 1.29 -35.72
N GLN A 270 -22.32 1.57 -34.58
CA GLN A 270 -20.86 1.54 -34.44
C GLN A 270 -20.44 1.15 -33.02
N ARG A 271 -19.33 0.42 -32.89
CA ARG A 271 -18.80 0.07 -31.56
C ARG A 271 -18.19 1.29 -30.92
N THR A 272 -18.76 1.75 -29.81
CA THR A 272 -18.34 3.00 -29.17
C THR A 272 -17.88 2.77 -27.75
N LEU A 273 -16.75 3.36 -27.37
CA LEU A 273 -16.37 3.54 -25.97
C LEU A 273 -16.78 4.96 -25.54
N LEU A 274 -17.76 5.06 -24.64
CA LEU A 274 -18.23 6.31 -24.05
C LEU A 274 -17.65 6.46 -22.64
N ILE A 275 -16.85 7.50 -22.44
CA ILE A 275 -16.23 7.84 -21.17
C ILE A 275 -16.98 9.02 -20.57
N VAL A 276 -17.54 8.84 -19.38
CA VAL A 276 -18.20 9.89 -18.60
C VAL A 276 -17.38 10.17 -17.36
N ASP A 277 -16.67 11.28 -17.36
CA ASP A 277 -15.73 11.67 -16.32
C ASP A 277 -16.35 12.62 -15.28
N ASN A 278 -16.04 12.38 -14.01
CA ASN A 278 -16.43 13.21 -12.87
C ASN A 278 -17.95 13.22 -12.59
N MET A 279 -18.59 12.05 -12.64
CA MET A 279 -20.06 11.88 -12.59
C MET A 279 -20.71 12.46 -11.34
N GLU A 280 -20.00 12.53 -10.22
CA GLU A 280 -20.51 13.09 -8.97
C GLU A 280 -20.91 14.56 -9.08
N THR A 281 -20.47 15.28 -10.12
CA THR A 281 -20.73 16.71 -10.31
C THR A 281 -21.95 17.04 -11.17
N ILE A 282 -22.61 16.02 -11.72
CA ILE A 282 -23.82 16.15 -12.53
C ILE A 282 -25.03 16.39 -11.63
N GLU A 283 -25.96 17.25 -12.06
CA GLU A 283 -27.14 17.63 -11.25
C GLU A 283 -28.25 16.57 -11.30
N ASP A 284 -28.53 16.00 -12.48
CA ASP A 284 -29.50 14.92 -12.70
C ASP A 284 -28.80 13.57 -12.92
N THR A 285 -28.18 13.07 -11.85
CA THR A 285 -27.45 11.79 -11.86
C THR A 285 -28.36 10.61 -12.24
N SER A 286 -29.60 10.60 -11.77
CA SER A 286 -30.56 9.51 -12.04
C SER A 286 -30.97 9.44 -13.50
N GLY A 287 -31.33 10.58 -14.12
CA GLY A 287 -31.65 10.61 -15.55
C GLY A 287 -30.46 10.24 -16.44
N VAL A 288 -29.24 10.65 -16.06
CA VAL A 288 -28.02 10.23 -16.77
C VAL A 288 -27.79 8.72 -16.66
N ILE A 289 -27.89 8.14 -15.46
CA ILE A 289 -27.73 6.69 -15.28
C ILE A 289 -28.77 5.92 -16.09
N GLU A 290 -30.04 6.33 -16.05
CA GLU A 290 -31.11 5.71 -16.84
C GLU A 290 -30.82 5.76 -18.35
N PHE A 291 -30.35 6.90 -18.85
CA PHE A 291 -29.94 7.02 -20.25
C PHE A 291 -28.80 6.06 -20.60
N LEU A 292 -27.75 6.02 -19.77
CA LEU A 292 -26.55 5.20 -20.00
C LEU A 292 -26.86 3.70 -19.97
N TYR A 293 -27.74 3.25 -19.06
CA TYR A 293 -28.21 1.85 -19.00
C TYR A 293 -28.99 1.43 -20.26
N ASN A 294 -29.71 2.37 -20.87
CA ASN A 294 -30.53 2.13 -22.05
C ASN A 294 -29.77 2.33 -23.38
N LEU A 295 -28.43 2.43 -23.33
CA LEU A 295 -27.61 2.49 -24.54
C LEU A 295 -27.52 1.10 -25.22
N PRO A 296 -27.32 1.06 -26.56
CA PRO A 296 -27.14 -0.18 -27.28
C PRO A 296 -25.96 -1.01 -26.73
N ILE A 297 -26.07 -2.34 -26.76
CA ILE A 297 -25.04 -3.26 -26.22
C ILE A 297 -23.67 -3.17 -26.91
N CYS A 298 -23.62 -2.59 -28.13
CA CYS A 298 -22.37 -2.30 -28.84
C CYS A 298 -21.61 -1.09 -28.25
N VAL A 299 -22.20 -0.38 -27.29
CA VAL A 299 -21.59 0.73 -26.56
C VAL A 299 -21.07 0.24 -25.22
N LYS A 300 -19.78 0.47 -24.96
CA LYS A 300 -19.19 0.33 -23.63
C LYS A 300 -19.15 1.70 -22.99
N VAL A 301 -19.70 1.81 -21.79
CA VAL A 301 -19.70 3.02 -20.97
C VAL A 301 -18.73 2.83 -19.82
N VAL A 302 -17.83 3.78 -19.62
CA VAL A 302 -16.98 3.86 -18.43
C VAL A 302 -17.21 5.18 -17.72
N ILE A 303 -17.52 5.09 -16.43
CA ILE A 303 -17.83 6.22 -15.57
C ILE A 303 -16.69 6.38 -14.56
N THR A 304 -16.12 7.57 -14.45
CA THR A 304 -15.27 7.92 -13.30
C THR A 304 -16.09 8.70 -12.29
N SER A 305 -15.99 8.34 -11.01
CA SER A 305 -16.68 9.06 -9.95
C SER A 305 -15.91 8.99 -8.63
N ARG A 306 -16.09 9.97 -7.75
CA ARG A 306 -15.70 9.84 -6.34
C ARG A 306 -16.60 8.90 -5.55
N GLU A 307 -17.75 8.53 -6.12
CA GLU A 307 -18.76 7.72 -5.47
C GLU A 307 -18.90 6.33 -6.08
N ARG A 308 -19.25 5.34 -5.26
CA ARG A 308 -19.66 4.01 -5.73
C ARG A 308 -21.07 4.11 -6.33
N ILE A 309 -21.16 4.10 -7.66
CA ILE A 309 -22.43 4.22 -8.41
C ILE A 309 -22.99 2.84 -8.80
N ALA A 310 -22.14 1.87 -9.14
CA ALA A 310 -22.55 0.56 -9.65
C ALA A 310 -22.17 -0.59 -8.69
N LEU A 311 -22.78 -1.77 -8.91
CA LEU A 311 -22.62 -2.97 -8.08
C LEU A 311 -21.20 -3.55 -8.06
N LEU A 312 -20.46 -3.46 -9.18
CA LEU A 312 -19.11 -4.03 -9.32
C LEU A 312 -18.11 -2.96 -9.79
N PRO A 313 -17.77 -1.96 -8.97
CA PRO A 313 -16.85 -0.93 -9.39
C PRO A 313 -15.39 -1.41 -9.35
N ILE A 314 -14.55 -0.83 -10.19
CA ILE A 314 -13.08 -0.88 -10.04
C ILE A 314 -12.72 0.24 -9.06
N SER A 315 -12.37 -0.13 -7.82
CA SER A 315 -12.12 0.84 -6.75
C SER A 315 -10.63 1.08 -6.60
N LEU A 316 -10.18 2.28 -6.99
CA LEU A 316 -8.77 2.64 -6.92
C LEU A 316 -8.39 3.11 -5.52
N GLN A 317 -7.38 2.47 -4.96
CA GLN A 317 -6.69 2.89 -3.73
C GLN A 317 -5.49 3.78 -4.06
N ASN A 318 -4.74 4.30 -3.09
CA ASN A 318 -3.46 4.96 -3.32
C ASN A 318 -2.45 4.06 -4.06
N LEU A 319 -1.40 4.65 -4.64
CA LEU A 319 -0.29 3.87 -5.20
C LEU A 319 0.44 3.11 -4.08
N THR A 320 1.06 2.00 -4.43
CA THR A 320 1.99 1.28 -3.56
C THR A 320 3.23 2.15 -3.28
N VAL A 321 4.04 1.76 -2.31
CA VAL A 321 5.29 2.49 -2.01
C VAL A 321 6.19 2.45 -3.23
N GLU A 322 6.29 1.30 -3.88
CA GLU A 322 7.10 1.06 -5.06
C GLU A 322 6.66 1.95 -6.24
N ASP A 323 5.37 1.90 -6.61
CA ASP A 323 4.81 2.71 -7.71
C ASP A 323 4.88 4.21 -7.39
N GLY A 324 4.66 4.57 -6.12
CA GLY A 324 4.75 5.93 -5.63
C GLY A 324 6.17 6.50 -5.74
N MET A 325 7.20 5.71 -5.39
CA MET A 325 8.60 6.10 -5.58
C MET A 325 8.93 6.30 -7.06
N GLN A 326 8.48 5.39 -7.93
CA GLN A 326 8.70 5.51 -9.38
C GLN A 326 8.06 6.80 -9.93
N LEU A 327 6.84 7.12 -9.51
CA LEU A 327 6.17 8.37 -9.90
C LEU A 327 6.92 9.61 -9.41
N ILE A 328 7.45 9.59 -8.18
CA ILE A 328 8.27 10.69 -7.65
C ILE A 328 9.52 10.87 -8.50
N GLN A 329 10.24 9.79 -8.81
CA GLN A 329 11.47 9.83 -9.60
C GLN A 329 11.23 10.35 -11.02
N GLN A 330 10.18 9.85 -11.71
CA GLN A 330 9.80 10.31 -13.04
C GLN A 330 9.49 11.81 -13.03
N GLN A 331 8.63 12.25 -12.10
CA GLN A 331 8.21 13.66 -12.00
C GLN A 331 9.35 14.60 -11.60
N ALA A 332 10.27 14.13 -10.76
CA ALA A 332 11.46 14.89 -10.39
C ALA A 332 12.41 15.03 -11.59
N GLY A 333 12.65 13.95 -12.34
CA GLY A 333 13.49 13.95 -13.54
C GLY A 333 12.98 14.87 -14.63
N GLU A 334 11.67 14.83 -14.93
CA GLU A 334 11.03 15.70 -15.92
C GLU A 334 11.15 17.20 -15.57
N LYS A 335 11.14 17.52 -14.29
CA LYS A 335 11.20 18.90 -13.78
C LYS A 335 12.61 19.35 -13.40
N GLY A 336 13.62 18.50 -13.60
CA GLY A 336 15.01 18.78 -13.23
C GLY A 336 15.23 18.97 -11.72
N ILE A 337 14.40 18.35 -10.88
CA ILE A 337 14.49 18.44 -9.42
C ILE A 337 15.41 17.32 -8.92
N THR A 338 16.41 17.68 -8.11
CA THR A 338 17.21 16.70 -7.37
C THR A 338 16.54 16.39 -6.04
N ILE A 339 16.14 15.13 -5.83
CA ILE A 339 15.53 14.64 -4.58
C ILE A 339 16.22 13.34 -4.18
N ASN A 340 16.53 13.18 -2.90
CA ASN A 340 17.13 11.95 -2.38
C ASN A 340 16.07 10.92 -1.93
N ASP A 341 16.50 9.71 -1.57
CA ASP A 341 15.59 8.63 -1.18
C ASP A 341 14.79 8.94 0.10
N GLN A 342 15.42 9.59 1.08
CA GLN A 342 14.74 9.98 2.33
C GLN A 342 13.66 11.03 2.08
N GLU A 343 13.95 12.03 1.26
CA GLU A 343 13.00 13.06 0.84
C GLU A 343 11.85 12.46 0.02
N SER A 344 12.15 11.48 -0.85
CA SER A 344 11.14 10.76 -1.62
C SER A 344 10.20 9.97 -0.71
N GLN A 345 10.75 9.26 0.29
CA GLN A 345 9.95 8.57 1.31
C GLN A 345 9.09 9.53 2.13
N LEU A 346 9.63 10.67 2.54
CA LEU A 346 8.89 11.72 3.26
C LEU A 346 7.76 12.30 2.40
N LEU A 347 8.01 12.54 1.11
CA LEU A 347 7.02 13.03 0.17
C LEU A 347 5.89 12.03 -0.05
N TYR A 348 6.21 10.76 -0.25
CA TYR A 348 5.22 9.70 -0.37
C TYR A 348 4.37 9.58 0.91
N LYS A 349 5.02 9.58 2.08
CA LYS A 349 4.33 9.51 3.37
C LYS A 349 3.39 10.69 3.58
N SER A 350 3.82 11.90 3.22
CA SER A 350 3.03 13.13 3.37
C SER A 350 1.87 13.22 2.38
N THR A 351 2.04 12.65 1.18
CA THR A 351 0.98 12.61 0.15
C THR A 351 0.05 11.41 0.30
N GLY A 352 0.40 10.44 1.14
CA GLY A 352 -0.34 9.17 1.30
C GLY A 352 -0.36 8.32 0.04
N GLY A 353 0.61 8.50 -0.87
CA GLY A 353 0.65 7.80 -2.17
C GLY A 353 -0.42 8.26 -3.18
N ILE A 354 -1.04 9.43 -2.98
CA ILE A 354 -2.01 9.99 -3.93
C ILE A 354 -1.25 10.61 -5.13
N PRO A 355 -1.42 10.10 -6.36
CA PRO A 355 -0.65 10.57 -7.52
C PRO A 355 -0.73 12.08 -7.77
N LEU A 356 -1.93 12.64 -7.72
CA LEU A 356 -2.11 14.08 -7.95
C LEU A 356 -1.42 14.93 -6.87
N ALA A 357 -1.40 14.46 -5.62
CA ALA A 357 -0.71 15.15 -4.53
C ALA A 357 0.81 15.15 -4.74
N ILE A 358 1.37 14.03 -5.21
CA ILE A 358 2.79 13.90 -5.58
C ILE A 358 3.14 14.87 -6.71
N VAL A 359 2.37 14.83 -7.80
CA VAL A 359 2.59 15.70 -8.98
C VAL A 359 2.48 17.18 -8.61
N TYR A 360 1.48 17.55 -7.80
CA TYR A 360 1.28 18.90 -7.30
C TYR A 360 2.46 19.36 -6.44
N ALA A 361 2.91 18.52 -5.50
CA ALA A 361 4.04 18.84 -4.63
C ALA A 361 5.33 19.10 -5.41
N LEU A 362 5.65 18.23 -6.37
CA LEU A 362 6.82 18.43 -7.24
C LEU A 362 6.63 19.63 -8.18
N GLY A 363 5.39 19.93 -8.60
CA GLY A 363 5.08 21.15 -9.37
C GLY A 363 5.30 22.45 -8.58
N GLN A 364 5.00 22.44 -7.27
CA GLN A 364 5.33 23.55 -6.37
C GLN A 364 6.84 23.69 -6.23
N VAL A 365 7.57 22.59 -6.02
CA VAL A 365 9.04 22.64 -5.93
C VAL A 365 9.67 23.18 -7.21
N SER A 366 9.22 22.74 -8.39
CA SER A 366 9.69 23.30 -9.67
C SER A 366 9.34 24.77 -9.86
N SER A 367 8.33 25.28 -9.15
CA SER A 367 7.94 26.70 -9.15
C SER A 367 8.74 27.54 -8.15
N GLY A 368 9.75 26.96 -7.49
CA GLY A 368 10.68 27.65 -6.59
C GLY A 368 10.39 27.51 -5.09
N TYR A 369 9.42 26.70 -4.67
CA TYR A 369 9.14 26.46 -3.26
C TYR A 369 10.09 25.43 -2.65
N TYR A 370 10.52 25.63 -1.41
CA TYR A 370 11.28 24.63 -0.66
C TYR A 370 10.42 23.39 -0.33
N LEU A 371 10.98 22.19 -0.53
CA LEU A 371 10.29 20.92 -0.26
C LEU A 371 9.72 20.85 1.16
N SER A 372 10.48 21.27 2.18
CA SER A 372 10.02 21.31 3.57
C SER A 372 8.75 22.15 3.76
N SER A 373 8.65 23.28 3.07
CA SER A 373 7.47 24.16 3.10
C SER A 373 6.27 23.55 2.38
N VAL A 374 6.50 22.82 1.29
CA VAL A 374 5.46 22.11 0.55
C VAL A 374 4.91 20.96 1.40
N LEU A 375 5.78 20.13 1.99
CA LEU A 375 5.38 19.02 2.86
C LEU A 375 4.53 19.50 4.04
N ALA A 376 4.94 20.60 4.69
CA ALA A 376 4.18 21.21 5.78
C ALA A 376 2.82 21.79 5.35
N LYS A 377 2.60 22.10 4.07
CA LYS A 377 1.30 22.52 3.53
C LYS A 377 0.42 21.33 3.15
N LEU A 378 1.01 20.24 2.65
CA LEU A 378 0.27 19.04 2.25
C LEU A 378 -0.45 18.38 3.43
N THR A 379 0.18 18.39 4.60
CA THR A 379 -0.40 17.83 5.83
C THR A 379 -1.50 18.69 6.43
N LYS A 380 -1.68 19.94 5.97
CA LYS A 380 -2.76 20.80 6.45
C LYS A 380 -4.05 20.48 5.71
N ALA A 381 -5.12 20.26 6.46
CA ALA A 381 -6.46 20.09 5.90
C ALA A 381 -6.96 21.31 5.10
N SER A 382 -6.47 22.51 5.42
CA SER A 382 -6.76 23.73 4.66
C SER A 382 -5.95 23.86 3.36
N GLY A 383 -5.02 22.95 3.11
CA GLY A 383 -4.20 22.93 1.90
C GLY A 383 -5.02 22.56 0.66
N ASP A 384 -4.59 23.05 -0.51
CA ASP A 384 -5.32 22.88 -1.77
C ASP A 384 -5.55 21.41 -2.12
N VAL A 385 -4.59 20.52 -1.84
CA VAL A 385 -4.72 19.08 -2.10
C VAL A 385 -5.85 18.48 -1.27
N ALA A 386 -5.86 18.75 0.03
CA ALA A 386 -6.85 18.18 0.94
C ALA A 386 -8.26 18.69 0.59
N ARG A 387 -8.40 20.00 0.34
CA ARG A 387 -9.64 20.60 -0.14
C ARG A 387 -10.11 19.99 -1.45
N PHE A 388 -9.24 19.93 -2.46
CA PHE A 388 -9.57 19.35 -3.76
C PHE A 388 -10.03 17.88 -3.65
N CYS A 389 -9.39 17.09 -2.78
CA CYS A 389 -9.68 15.67 -2.65
C CYS A 389 -10.95 15.37 -1.83
N PHE A 390 -11.24 16.17 -0.79
CA PHE A 390 -12.22 15.78 0.24
C PHE A 390 -13.37 16.77 0.46
N GLU A 391 -13.18 18.08 0.24
CA GLU A 391 -14.14 19.14 0.65
C GLU A 391 -15.56 18.85 0.14
N GLN A 392 -15.71 18.56 -1.16
CA GLN A 392 -17.01 18.27 -1.76
C GLN A 392 -17.66 16.98 -1.22
N SER A 393 -16.88 15.93 -0.98
CA SER A 393 -17.39 14.66 -0.45
C SER A 393 -17.87 14.81 1.00
N VAL A 394 -17.14 15.59 1.80
CA VAL A 394 -17.48 15.83 3.21
C VAL A 394 -18.67 16.78 3.35
N GLN A 395 -18.76 17.82 2.54
CA GLN A 395 -19.92 18.73 2.51
C GLN A 395 -21.25 17.99 2.30
N ARG A 396 -21.27 16.91 1.51
CA ARG A 396 -22.48 16.10 1.24
C ARG A 396 -22.98 15.29 2.41
N ILE A 397 -22.10 15.00 3.37
CA ILE A 397 -22.43 14.24 4.58
C ILE A 397 -22.47 15.13 5.82
N ALA A 398 -22.13 16.42 5.69
CA ALA A 398 -22.08 17.38 6.78
C ALA A 398 -23.38 17.37 7.59
N GLY A 399 -23.23 17.36 8.92
CA GLY A 399 -24.35 17.28 9.87
C GLY A 399 -25.00 15.90 10.03
N GLN A 400 -24.71 14.92 9.17
CA GLN A 400 -25.30 13.57 9.22
C GLN A 400 -24.50 12.63 10.14
N ALA A 401 -25.03 11.44 10.41
CA ALA A 401 -24.33 10.38 11.16
C ALA A 401 -22.98 10.02 10.52
N ALA A 402 -22.91 9.95 9.18
CA ALA A 402 -21.68 9.72 8.43
C ALA A 402 -20.57 10.75 8.76
N HIS A 403 -20.92 12.03 8.93
CA HIS A 403 -19.95 13.06 9.28
C HIS A 403 -19.40 12.87 10.71
N LYS A 404 -20.25 12.52 11.67
CA LYS A 404 -19.80 12.18 13.04
C LYS A 404 -18.88 10.97 13.05
N LEU A 405 -19.21 9.93 12.28
CA LEU A 405 -18.39 8.72 12.15
C LEU A 405 -17.03 9.01 11.50
N LEU A 406 -16.99 9.85 10.46
CA LEU A 406 -15.74 10.28 9.81
C LEU A 406 -14.80 10.97 10.82
N MET A 407 -15.31 11.98 11.53
CA MET A 407 -14.56 12.69 12.55
C MET A 407 -14.11 11.77 13.70
N SER A 408 -14.95 10.80 14.08
CA SER A 408 -14.64 9.84 15.15
C SER A 408 -13.56 8.84 14.76
N LEU A 409 -13.62 8.29 13.54
CA LEU A 409 -12.58 7.42 12.97
C LEU A 409 -11.22 8.09 12.99
N ALA A 410 -11.17 9.39 12.71
CA ALA A 410 -9.94 10.15 12.62
C ALA A 410 -9.21 10.30 13.98
N ILE A 411 -9.93 10.15 15.10
CA ILE A 411 -9.32 10.18 16.45
C ILE A 411 -8.37 8.99 16.62
N PHE A 412 -8.72 7.83 16.08
CA PHE A 412 -7.91 6.61 16.21
C PHE A 412 -6.65 6.69 15.32
N PRO A 413 -5.45 6.47 15.86
CA PRO A 413 -4.25 6.32 15.04
C PRO A 413 -4.23 5.01 14.24
N ASN A 414 -4.78 3.93 14.80
CA ASN A 414 -4.91 2.63 14.13
C ASN A 414 -6.38 2.25 13.92
N SER A 415 -6.62 1.48 12.85
CA SER A 415 -7.96 1.10 12.38
C SER A 415 -8.84 0.52 13.49
N PRO A 416 -9.90 1.22 13.90
CA PRO A 416 -10.78 0.76 14.98
C PRO A 416 -11.83 -0.24 14.50
N THR A 417 -12.46 -0.90 15.46
CA THR A 417 -13.66 -1.71 15.23
C THR A 417 -14.90 -0.83 15.04
N GLN A 418 -15.97 -1.40 14.46
CA GLN A 418 -17.26 -0.72 14.34
C GLN A 418 -17.79 -0.24 15.69
N ALA A 419 -17.70 -1.10 16.72
CA ALA A 419 -18.22 -0.80 18.06
C ALA A 419 -17.49 0.39 18.70
N ALA A 420 -16.15 0.43 18.58
CA ALA A 420 -15.36 1.54 19.10
C ALA A 420 -15.74 2.87 18.44
N VAL A 421 -15.87 2.89 17.11
CA VAL A 421 -16.26 4.09 16.36
C VAL A 421 -17.69 4.53 16.66
N ALA A 422 -18.60 3.57 16.80
CA ALA A 422 -20.00 3.85 17.17
C ALA A 422 -20.10 4.54 18.53
N GLU A 423 -19.33 4.08 19.52
CA GLU A 423 -19.25 4.70 20.84
C GLU A 423 -18.66 6.11 20.73
N VAL A 424 -17.50 6.26 20.09
CA VAL A 424 -16.84 7.57 19.94
C VAL A 424 -17.73 8.57 19.19
N ALA A 425 -18.51 8.12 18.21
CA ALA A 425 -19.46 8.95 17.47
C ALA A 425 -20.74 9.28 18.27
N GLY A 426 -21.05 8.52 19.32
CA GLY A 426 -22.26 8.70 20.13
C GLY A 426 -23.50 8.14 19.47
N LEU A 427 -23.35 7.07 18.70
CA LEU A 427 -24.41 6.50 17.88
C LEU A 427 -24.78 5.08 18.32
N THR A 428 -24.31 4.62 19.48
CA THR A 428 -24.55 3.25 19.98
C THR A 428 -26.03 2.85 20.07
N ASN A 429 -26.92 3.81 20.32
CA ASN A 429 -28.37 3.60 20.33
C ASN A 429 -29.05 3.72 18.95
N ALA A 430 -28.29 3.88 17.87
CA ALA A 430 -28.78 4.10 16.51
C ALA A 430 -28.04 3.19 15.49
N PRO A 431 -28.23 1.86 15.54
CA PRO A 431 -27.52 0.90 14.70
C PRO A 431 -27.70 1.16 13.20
N ASP A 432 -28.90 1.54 12.77
CA ASP A 432 -29.18 1.87 11.36
C ASP A 432 -28.36 3.09 10.90
N SER A 433 -28.27 4.12 11.75
CA SER A 433 -27.45 5.31 11.47
C SER A 433 -25.95 5.00 11.38
N ILE A 434 -25.47 4.00 12.14
CA ILE A 434 -24.07 3.53 12.07
C ILE A 434 -23.84 2.82 10.74
N ASN A 435 -24.70 1.85 10.40
CA ASN A 435 -24.55 1.05 9.19
C ASN A 435 -24.68 1.90 7.93
N ASP A 436 -25.73 2.73 7.84
CA ASP A 436 -25.94 3.65 6.74
C ASP A 436 -24.83 4.69 6.66
N GLY A 437 -24.37 5.19 7.81
CA GLY A 437 -23.28 6.15 7.89
C GLY A 437 -21.95 5.59 7.37
N LEU A 438 -21.56 4.39 7.82
CA LEU A 438 -20.34 3.71 7.38
C LEU A 438 -20.44 3.25 5.92
N ALA A 439 -21.62 2.82 5.47
CA ALA A 439 -21.88 2.52 4.07
C ALA A 439 -21.71 3.78 3.20
N ARG A 440 -22.21 4.92 3.65
CA ARG A 440 -22.06 6.21 2.96
C ARG A 440 -20.61 6.68 2.92
N LEU A 441 -19.83 6.50 3.99
CA LEU A 441 -18.39 6.80 3.98
C LEU A 441 -17.61 5.94 2.97
N GLN A 442 -17.95 4.64 2.89
CA GLN A 442 -17.39 3.75 1.88
C GLN A 442 -17.85 4.12 0.46
N GLN A 443 -19.11 4.55 0.32
CA GLN A 443 -19.67 5.03 -0.94
C GLN A 443 -18.89 6.23 -1.47
N HIS A 444 -18.49 7.18 -0.61
CA HIS A 444 -17.65 8.33 -0.97
C HIS A 444 -16.14 8.01 -1.00
N SER A 445 -15.74 6.74 -0.86
CA SER A 445 -14.35 6.28 -0.79
C SER A 445 -13.51 6.96 0.31
N LEU A 446 -14.13 7.51 1.37
CA LEU A 446 -13.42 8.16 2.47
C LEU A 446 -12.81 7.15 3.45
N VAL A 447 -13.44 5.98 3.56
CA VAL A 447 -13.09 4.91 4.51
C VAL A 447 -13.22 3.58 3.78
N ASN A 448 -12.34 2.62 4.10
CA ASN A 448 -12.45 1.24 3.65
C ASN A 448 -12.66 0.31 4.85
N GLN A 449 -13.34 -0.82 4.64
CA GLN A 449 -13.38 -1.89 5.64
C GLN A 449 -12.45 -3.00 5.20
N ASN A 450 -11.55 -3.42 6.08
CA ASN A 450 -10.75 -4.61 5.90
C ASN A 450 -11.64 -5.85 6.02
N LEU A 451 -11.69 -6.69 4.99
CA LEU A 451 -12.62 -7.81 4.94
C LEU A 451 -12.28 -8.92 5.94
N GLU A 452 -11.01 -9.07 6.31
CA GLU A 452 -10.52 -10.08 7.24
C GLU A 452 -10.70 -9.62 8.68
N THR A 453 -10.23 -8.42 9.01
CA THR A 453 -10.25 -7.91 10.39
C THR A 453 -11.55 -7.20 10.77
N LYS A 454 -12.40 -6.88 9.77
CA LYS A 454 -13.63 -6.06 9.89
C LYS A 454 -13.40 -4.64 10.44
N ARG A 455 -12.14 -4.19 10.52
CA ARG A 455 -11.76 -2.85 10.98
C ARG A 455 -11.88 -1.83 9.86
N TYR A 456 -12.08 -0.58 10.25
CA TYR A 456 -12.22 0.53 9.32
C TYR A 456 -10.90 1.28 9.18
N GLU A 457 -10.42 1.36 7.94
CA GLU A 457 -9.16 1.98 7.55
C GLU A 457 -9.44 3.33 6.89
N MET A 458 -8.57 4.30 7.20
CA MET A 458 -8.62 5.65 6.65
C MET A 458 -7.23 6.01 6.14
N LEU A 459 -7.16 6.58 4.93
CA LEU A 459 -5.91 7.08 4.38
C LEU A 459 -5.41 8.28 5.21
N SER A 460 -4.09 8.41 5.36
CA SER A 460 -3.48 9.45 6.21
C SER A 460 -3.98 10.86 5.88
N LEU A 461 -4.09 11.21 4.59
CA LEU A 461 -4.57 12.53 4.17
C LEU A 461 -6.06 12.74 4.46
N THR A 462 -6.88 11.68 4.35
CA THR A 462 -8.28 11.73 4.76
C THR A 462 -8.40 11.93 6.28
N ARG A 463 -7.52 11.29 7.06
CA ARG A 463 -7.45 11.44 8.52
C ARG A 463 -7.11 12.87 8.92
N GLU A 464 -6.11 13.48 8.31
CA GLU A 464 -5.76 14.89 8.57
C GLU A 464 -6.92 15.84 8.23
N TYR A 465 -7.59 15.62 7.10
CA TYR A 465 -8.77 16.40 6.74
C TYR A 465 -9.89 16.24 7.78
N ALA A 466 -10.21 15.00 8.18
CA ALA A 466 -11.22 14.70 9.17
C ALA A 466 -10.89 15.21 10.59
N LEU A 467 -9.61 15.27 10.97
CA LEU A 467 -9.16 15.89 12.21
C LEU A 467 -9.36 17.42 12.21
N ALA A 468 -9.22 18.08 11.07
CA ALA A 468 -9.54 19.50 10.97
C ALA A 468 -11.05 19.76 11.00
N GLU A 469 -11.86 18.90 10.36
CA GLU A 469 -13.32 18.93 10.52
C GLU A 469 -13.73 18.72 11.98
N LEU A 470 -13.07 17.79 12.69
CA LEU A 470 -13.24 17.60 14.13
C LEU A 470 -12.90 18.89 14.90
N ALA A 471 -11.77 19.53 14.60
CA ALA A 471 -11.37 20.79 15.23
C ALA A 471 -12.35 21.95 14.96
N ALA A 472 -12.96 21.99 13.77
CA ALA A 472 -14.02 22.95 13.44
C ALA A 472 -15.34 22.69 14.20
N ASN A 473 -15.50 21.52 14.82
CA ASN A 473 -16.67 21.12 15.60
C ASN A 473 -16.30 20.87 17.09
N PRO A 474 -15.89 21.91 17.85
CA PRO A 474 -15.25 21.74 19.17
C PRO A 474 -16.13 21.05 20.23
N ASN A 475 -17.44 21.27 20.19
CA ASN A 475 -18.36 20.60 21.12
C ASN A 475 -18.42 19.09 20.85
N PHE A 476 -18.53 18.69 19.58
CA PHE A 476 -18.49 17.28 19.21
C PHE A 476 -17.11 16.68 19.49
N ALA A 477 -16.03 17.40 19.20
CA ALA A 477 -14.66 16.93 19.45
C ALA A 477 -14.43 16.57 20.91
N ARG A 478 -14.86 17.43 21.84
CA ARG A 478 -14.75 17.20 23.28
C ARG A 478 -15.48 15.93 23.71
N GLU A 479 -16.74 15.78 23.32
CA GLU A 479 -17.54 14.60 23.67
C GLU A 479 -17.01 13.31 23.02
N ALA A 480 -16.58 13.38 21.77
CA ALA A 480 -15.99 12.25 21.06
C ALA A 480 -14.69 11.78 21.75
N ARG A 481 -13.78 12.70 22.11
CA ARG A 481 -12.56 12.36 22.84
C ARG A 481 -12.85 11.78 24.22
N ARG A 482 -13.82 12.32 24.96
CA ARG A 482 -14.25 11.76 26.26
C ARG A 482 -14.74 10.32 26.12
N ARG A 483 -15.57 10.03 25.11
CA ARG A 483 -16.04 8.66 24.83
C ARG A 483 -14.92 7.74 24.36
N TRP A 484 -13.96 8.26 23.60
CA TRP A 484 -12.78 7.51 23.17
C TRP A 484 -11.91 7.09 24.35
N VAL A 485 -11.62 7.99 25.29
CA VAL A 485 -10.90 7.67 26.53
C VAL A 485 -11.67 6.62 27.34
N ARG A 486 -12.97 6.85 27.56
CA ARG A 486 -13.83 5.92 28.30
C ARG A 486 -13.86 4.53 27.68
N TRP A 487 -14.01 4.44 26.36
CA TRP A 487 -14.02 3.17 25.64
C TRP A 487 -12.75 2.37 25.93
N TYR A 488 -11.58 3.00 25.88
CA TYR A 488 -10.31 2.31 26.11
C TYR A 488 -10.00 2.04 27.58
N LEU A 489 -10.52 2.84 28.51
CA LEU A 489 -10.54 2.50 29.94
C LEU A 489 -11.39 1.25 30.19
N ASP A 490 -12.61 1.20 29.65
CA ASP A 490 -13.52 0.05 29.79
C ASP A 490 -12.93 -1.20 29.10
N PHE A 491 -12.27 -1.02 27.95
CA PHE A 491 -11.54 -2.09 27.26
C PHE A 491 -10.37 -2.61 28.11
N ALA A 492 -9.54 -1.71 28.66
CA ALA A 492 -8.43 -2.11 29.53
C ALA A 492 -8.94 -2.79 30.81
N ASN A 493 -10.03 -2.32 31.41
CA ASN A 493 -10.67 -2.98 32.56
C ASN A 493 -11.15 -4.40 32.23
N SER A 494 -11.61 -4.64 31.00
CA SER A 494 -12.16 -5.93 30.59
C SER A 494 -11.08 -6.98 30.27
N TYR A 495 -9.92 -6.55 29.79
CA TYR A 495 -8.88 -7.46 29.26
C TYR A 495 -7.53 -7.37 29.99
N ALA A 496 -7.25 -6.29 30.73
CA ALA A 496 -6.05 -6.16 31.54
C ALA A 496 -6.31 -6.54 33.01
N GLY A 497 -5.33 -6.33 33.89
CA GLY A 497 -5.43 -6.63 35.32
C GLY A 497 -4.39 -7.64 35.82
N GLU A 498 -4.60 -8.18 37.02
CA GLU A 498 -3.63 -9.05 37.71
C GLU A 498 -3.68 -10.52 37.25
N ASP A 499 -4.85 -11.01 36.80
CA ASP A 499 -5.09 -12.39 36.36
C ASP A 499 -5.31 -12.49 34.83
N TRP A 500 -4.59 -11.62 34.11
CA TRP A 500 -4.63 -11.47 32.65
C TRP A 500 -3.95 -12.62 31.88
N GLU A 501 -3.36 -13.61 32.56
CA GLU A 501 -2.46 -14.64 31.98
C GLU A 501 -3.14 -15.65 31.01
N LYS A 502 -4.37 -15.38 30.56
CA LYS A 502 -5.04 -16.12 29.47
C LYS A 502 -4.61 -15.54 28.10
N SER A 503 -4.19 -16.41 27.16
CA SER A 503 -3.72 -16.01 25.81
C SER A 503 -4.70 -15.07 25.08
N GLU A 504 -6.00 -15.30 25.24
CA GLU A 504 -7.05 -14.51 24.58
C GLU A 504 -7.11 -13.04 25.02
N HIS A 505 -6.75 -12.74 26.27
CA HIS A 505 -6.72 -11.35 26.77
C HIS A 505 -5.52 -10.59 26.21
N TYR A 506 -4.38 -11.28 26.11
CA TYR A 506 -3.15 -10.74 25.54
C TYR A 506 -3.31 -10.34 24.08
N GLU A 507 -3.86 -11.23 23.26
CA GLU A 507 -4.03 -10.99 21.82
C GLU A 507 -4.93 -9.78 21.56
N ARG A 508 -5.93 -9.55 22.42
CA ARG A 508 -6.82 -8.38 22.31
C ARG A 508 -6.11 -7.08 22.66
N LEU A 509 -5.28 -7.06 23.71
CA LEU A 509 -4.50 -5.87 24.09
C LEU A 509 -3.40 -5.56 23.06
N GLU A 510 -2.73 -6.59 22.51
CA GLU A 510 -1.72 -6.46 21.45
C GLU A 510 -2.28 -5.76 20.21
N VAL A 511 -3.47 -6.17 19.76
CA VAL A 511 -4.10 -5.57 18.57
C VAL A 511 -4.49 -4.09 18.79
N GLU A 512 -4.77 -3.68 20.02
CA GLU A 512 -5.17 -2.30 20.37
C GLU A 512 -4.04 -1.45 20.96
N GLU A 513 -2.81 -1.97 21.03
CA GLU A 513 -1.69 -1.34 21.73
C GLU A 513 -1.45 0.12 21.30
N VAL A 514 -1.42 0.38 19.99
CA VAL A 514 -1.20 1.72 19.43
C VAL A 514 -2.33 2.68 19.83
N ASN A 515 -3.57 2.20 19.89
CA ASN A 515 -4.71 3.02 20.27
C ASN A 515 -4.71 3.29 21.79
N LEU A 516 -4.42 2.29 22.62
CA LEU A 516 -4.26 2.43 24.08
C LEU A 516 -3.17 3.43 24.43
N ARG A 517 -2.02 3.36 23.74
CA ARG A 517 -0.91 4.28 23.92
C ARG A 517 -1.27 5.70 23.50
N ALA A 518 -2.03 5.86 22.43
CA ALA A 518 -2.51 7.19 22.01
C ALA A 518 -3.46 7.81 23.03
N VAL A 519 -4.34 7.01 23.66
CA VAL A 519 -5.20 7.48 24.75
C VAL A 519 -4.35 7.95 25.93
N LEU A 520 -3.37 7.16 26.37
CA LEU A 520 -2.46 7.53 27.46
C LEU A 520 -1.76 8.88 27.19
N TYR A 521 -1.14 9.03 26.03
CA TYR A 521 -0.43 10.26 25.68
C TYR A 521 -1.38 11.46 25.55
N TRP A 522 -2.53 11.28 24.91
CA TRP A 522 -3.51 12.36 24.80
C TRP A 522 -4.02 12.79 26.18
N CYS A 523 -4.35 11.85 27.08
CA CYS A 523 -4.77 12.17 28.43
C CYS A 523 -3.67 12.90 29.22
N ARG A 524 -2.41 12.47 29.07
CA ARG A 524 -1.26 13.11 29.71
C ARG A 524 -1.08 14.55 29.26
N ASP A 525 -1.10 14.77 27.94
CA ASP A 525 -0.83 16.08 27.34
C ASP A 525 -1.95 17.09 27.64
N GLU A 526 -3.17 16.61 27.94
CA GLU A 526 -4.33 17.42 28.33
C GLU A 526 -4.57 17.44 29.87
N ASP A 527 -3.65 16.88 30.67
CA ASP A 527 -3.70 16.81 32.15
C ASP A 527 -4.93 16.07 32.73
N TYR A 528 -5.44 15.06 32.01
CA TYR A 528 -6.44 14.09 32.52
C TYR A 528 -5.77 13.05 33.43
N TYR A 529 -5.35 13.51 34.61
CA TYR A 529 -4.55 12.74 35.56
C TYR A 529 -5.19 11.41 36.01
N GLU A 530 -6.49 11.40 36.31
CA GLU A 530 -7.18 10.19 36.81
C GLU A 530 -7.20 9.10 35.74
N GLU A 531 -7.46 9.45 34.50
CA GLU A 531 -7.49 8.53 33.38
C GLU A 531 -6.11 7.98 33.04
N VAL A 532 -5.06 8.80 33.11
CA VAL A 532 -3.67 8.32 32.96
C VAL A 532 -3.30 7.37 34.09
N ARG A 533 -3.65 7.71 35.34
CA ARG A 533 -3.42 6.85 36.51
C ARG A 533 -4.09 5.50 36.31
N ASP A 534 -5.39 5.50 36.04
CA ASP A 534 -6.19 4.28 36.02
C ASP A 534 -5.78 3.38 34.85
N LEU A 535 -5.60 3.96 33.65
CA LEU A 535 -5.13 3.23 32.47
C LEU A 535 -3.70 2.72 32.65
N GLY A 536 -2.81 3.53 33.22
CA GLY A 536 -1.43 3.15 33.52
C GLY A 536 -1.35 1.97 34.51
N LEU A 537 -2.18 1.98 35.55
CA LEU A 537 -2.28 0.89 36.53
C LEU A 537 -2.77 -0.41 35.87
N LEU A 538 -3.82 -0.35 35.04
CA LEU A 538 -4.37 -1.49 34.32
C LEU A 538 -3.35 -2.10 33.34
N LEU A 539 -2.67 -1.25 32.58
CA LEU A 539 -1.73 -1.67 31.54
C LEU A 539 -0.35 -2.04 32.08
N ASN A 540 -0.04 -1.78 33.36
CA ASN A 540 1.29 -2.04 33.93
C ASN A 540 1.76 -3.49 33.71
N HIS A 541 0.89 -4.48 33.91
CA HIS A 541 1.26 -5.89 33.71
C HIS A 541 1.47 -6.25 32.26
N TYR A 542 0.66 -5.72 31.34
CA TYR A 542 0.81 -5.88 29.91
C TYR A 542 2.11 -5.22 29.40
N ALA A 543 2.36 -3.97 29.79
CA ALA A 543 3.54 -3.19 29.40
C ALA A 543 4.86 -3.80 29.92
N ASN A 544 4.81 -4.65 30.96
CA ASN A 544 5.96 -5.44 31.42
C ASN A 544 6.45 -6.49 30.42
N LEU A 545 5.65 -6.88 29.42
CA LEU A 545 5.98 -7.96 28.48
C LEU A 545 6.65 -7.45 27.20
N TYR A 546 6.32 -6.23 26.79
CA TYR A 546 6.62 -5.71 25.45
C TYR A 546 7.83 -4.78 25.32
N ALA A 547 8.60 -4.61 26.40
CA ALA A 547 9.85 -3.83 26.35
C ALA A 547 9.68 -2.32 26.04
N TYR A 548 8.53 -1.71 26.39
CA TYR A 548 8.36 -0.25 26.38
C TYR A 548 9.07 0.41 27.56
N TRP A 549 10.37 0.20 27.69
CA TRP A 549 11.13 0.58 28.87
C TRP A 549 11.10 2.08 29.13
N ASP A 550 11.48 2.87 28.11
CA ASP A 550 11.58 4.32 28.20
C ASP A 550 10.21 4.97 28.35
N ASP A 551 9.24 4.58 27.52
CA ASP A 551 7.84 5.05 27.61
C ASP A 551 7.29 4.84 29.04
N ARG A 552 7.56 3.70 29.67
CA ARG A 552 7.09 3.42 31.03
C ARG A 552 7.80 4.25 32.08
N LEU A 553 9.11 4.43 31.97
CA LEU A 553 9.84 5.30 32.90
C LEU A 553 9.31 6.74 32.81
N ASP A 554 9.05 7.24 31.61
CA ASP A 554 8.45 8.55 31.37
C ASP A 554 7.04 8.66 31.99
N TRP A 555 6.18 7.65 31.78
CA TRP A 555 4.82 7.66 32.35
C TRP A 555 4.83 7.60 33.88
N TRP A 556 5.65 6.73 34.48
CA TRP A 556 5.73 6.66 35.94
C TRP A 556 6.37 7.91 36.54
N GLN A 557 7.35 8.52 35.87
CA GLN A 557 7.92 9.79 36.30
C GLN A 557 6.85 10.88 36.33
N TRP A 558 6.08 11.02 35.24
CA TRP A 558 4.99 11.99 35.19
C TRP A 558 3.95 11.75 36.30
N LEU A 559 3.52 10.50 36.52
CA LEU A 559 2.57 10.17 37.59
C LEU A 559 3.12 10.43 39.00
N VAL A 560 4.41 10.20 39.25
CA VAL A 560 5.09 10.57 40.51
C VAL A 560 5.02 12.09 40.71
N GLU A 561 5.37 12.88 39.69
CA GLU A 561 5.34 14.34 39.79
C GLU A 561 3.92 14.88 39.99
N GLN A 562 2.93 14.36 39.27
CA GLN A 562 1.54 14.81 39.38
C GLN A 562 0.91 14.42 40.72
N SER A 563 1.13 13.19 41.20
CA SER A 563 0.62 12.76 42.50
C SER A 563 1.22 13.58 43.64
N GLU A 564 2.50 13.95 43.56
CA GLU A 564 3.14 14.86 44.52
C GLU A 564 2.53 16.25 44.49
N ARG A 565 2.36 16.86 43.30
CA ARG A 565 1.74 18.18 43.16
C ARG A 565 0.30 18.23 43.69
N ARG A 566 -0.43 17.13 43.54
CA ARG A 566 -1.84 16.99 43.96
C ARG A 566 -2.00 16.53 45.42
N GLY A 567 -0.91 16.15 46.09
CA GLY A 567 -0.94 15.63 47.47
C GLY A 567 -1.55 14.23 47.60
N GLU A 568 -1.58 13.44 46.52
CA GLU A 568 -2.09 12.07 46.51
C GLU A 568 -1.03 11.06 46.98
N TRP A 569 -0.68 11.12 48.26
CA TRP A 569 0.44 10.36 48.84
C TRP A 569 0.32 8.84 48.68
N SER A 570 -0.89 8.27 48.75
CA SER A 570 -1.12 6.84 48.53
C SER A 570 -0.74 6.42 47.10
N PHE A 571 -1.16 7.20 46.10
CA PHE A 571 -0.82 6.92 44.70
C PHE A 571 0.65 7.23 44.40
N LEU A 572 1.22 8.27 45.00
CA LEU A 572 2.65 8.56 44.91
C LEU A 572 3.48 7.34 45.31
N VAL A 573 3.18 6.73 46.46
CA VAL A 573 3.85 5.50 46.91
C VAL A 573 3.71 4.37 45.87
N LYS A 574 2.49 4.15 45.36
CA LYS A 574 2.21 3.15 44.31
C LYS A 574 3.03 3.37 43.04
N PHE A 575 3.20 4.61 42.60
CA PHE A 575 3.99 4.92 41.40
C PHE A 575 5.48 4.83 41.66
N ILE A 576 5.96 5.23 42.84
CA ILE A 576 7.35 5.03 43.25
C ILE A 576 7.70 3.54 43.18
N ILE A 577 6.89 2.66 43.80
CA ILE A 577 7.09 1.20 43.77
C ILE A 577 7.27 0.70 42.32
N ARG A 578 6.41 1.14 41.40
CA ARG A 578 6.43 0.72 39.98
C ARG A 578 7.66 1.25 39.23
N LYS A 579 8.03 2.51 39.46
CA LYS A 579 9.22 3.12 38.84
C LYS A 579 10.51 2.51 39.37
N THR A 580 10.65 2.37 40.69
CA THR A 580 11.85 1.80 41.34
C THR A 580 12.07 0.36 40.91
N TRP A 581 10.99 -0.40 40.69
CA TRP A 581 11.09 -1.75 40.15
C TRP A 581 11.78 -1.79 38.79
N LEU A 582 11.51 -0.80 37.92
CA LEU A 582 12.19 -0.67 36.63
C LEU A 582 13.67 -0.30 36.85
N LEU A 583 13.94 0.77 37.59
CA LEU A 583 15.30 1.25 37.85
C LEU A 583 16.23 0.16 38.44
N ILE A 584 15.73 -0.64 39.40
CA ILE A 584 16.48 -1.76 40.00
C ILE A 584 16.87 -2.83 38.98
N ARG A 585 16.08 -3.00 37.92
CA ARG A 585 16.31 -4.01 36.89
C ARG A 585 17.28 -3.54 35.81
N GLU A 586 17.21 -2.26 35.42
CA GLU A 586 18.23 -1.65 34.57
C GLU A 586 19.61 -1.84 35.21
N CYS A 587 19.67 -1.68 36.53
CA CYS A 587 20.81 -2.01 37.37
C CYS A 587 22.09 -1.22 37.02
N SER A 588 21.97 -0.07 36.36
CA SER A 588 23.05 0.91 36.23
C SER A 588 23.32 1.59 37.59
N GLN A 589 24.53 2.10 37.80
CA GLN A 589 24.88 2.77 39.06
C GLN A 589 23.95 3.96 39.36
N LYS A 590 23.62 4.74 38.32
CA LYS A 590 22.70 5.86 38.40
C LYS A 590 21.28 5.41 38.79
N SER A 591 20.75 4.39 38.12
CA SER A 591 19.39 3.91 38.36
C SER A 591 19.24 3.25 39.74
N LEU A 592 20.27 2.56 40.24
CA LEU A 592 20.26 2.00 41.60
C LEU A 592 20.28 3.10 42.67
N GLN A 593 21.05 4.18 42.46
CA GLN A 593 21.06 5.31 43.38
C GLN A 593 19.71 6.04 43.40
N GLU A 594 19.15 6.32 42.22
CA GLU A 594 17.83 6.94 42.10
C GLU A 594 16.74 6.07 42.76
N ALA A 595 16.78 4.75 42.55
CA ALA A 595 15.85 3.83 43.20
C ALA A 595 15.99 3.84 44.72
N GLU A 596 17.21 3.95 45.25
CA GLU A 596 17.46 4.02 46.69
C GLU A 596 16.84 5.28 47.31
N GLU A 597 17.09 6.45 46.72
CA GLU A 597 16.54 7.73 47.18
C GLU A 597 15.00 7.72 47.15
N MET A 598 14.42 7.22 46.06
CA MET A 598 12.97 7.10 45.90
C MET A 598 12.35 6.12 46.91
N LEU A 599 12.96 4.96 47.16
CA LEU A 599 12.45 3.97 48.12
C LEU A 599 12.57 4.44 49.57
N GLN A 600 13.64 5.15 49.93
CA GLN A 600 13.76 5.78 51.25
C GLN A 600 12.62 6.77 51.47
N ARG A 601 12.32 7.60 50.47
CA ARG A 601 11.19 8.54 50.51
C ARG A 601 9.85 7.80 50.63
N ALA A 602 9.62 6.76 49.83
CA ALA A 602 8.39 5.97 49.92
C ALA A 602 8.21 5.31 51.29
N TRP A 603 9.30 4.83 51.90
CA TRP A 603 9.27 4.25 53.24
C TRP A 603 8.92 5.26 54.33
N VAL A 604 9.35 6.52 54.19
CA VAL A 604 8.92 7.62 55.09
C VAL A 604 7.42 7.89 54.94
N LEU A 605 6.90 7.82 53.70
CA LEU A 605 5.49 8.05 53.39
C LEU A 605 4.58 6.81 53.59
N ARG A 606 5.11 5.71 54.11
CA ARG A 606 4.42 4.42 54.19
C ARG A 606 3.10 4.44 54.95
N ASP A 607 2.93 5.37 55.89
CA ASP A 607 1.70 5.51 56.68
C ASP A 607 0.50 5.96 55.83
N HIS A 608 0.74 6.47 54.61
CA HIS A 608 -0.28 6.76 53.61
C HIS A 608 -0.61 5.57 52.69
N ALA A 609 0.04 4.42 52.89
CA ALA A 609 -0.07 3.24 52.06
C ALA A 609 -0.64 2.06 52.86
N ASP A 610 -1.37 1.17 52.19
CA ASP A 610 -1.89 -0.04 52.83
C ASP A 610 -0.75 -1.05 53.09
N LEU A 611 -1.03 -2.08 53.91
CA LEU A 611 0.00 -3.05 54.29
C LEU A 611 0.57 -3.83 53.09
N CYS A 612 -0.18 -3.96 51.99
CA CYS A 612 0.29 -4.59 50.76
C CYS A 612 1.30 -3.68 50.04
N ASP A 613 0.97 -2.40 49.86
CA ASP A 613 1.88 -1.42 49.27
C ASP A 613 3.15 -1.28 50.13
N GLN A 614 3.03 -1.30 51.47
CA GLN A 614 4.20 -1.29 52.36
C GLN A 614 5.08 -2.52 52.17
N ALA A 615 4.48 -3.69 51.97
CA ALA A 615 5.21 -4.92 51.66
C ALA A 615 5.92 -4.80 50.30
N ASP A 616 5.28 -4.22 49.28
CA ASP A 616 5.90 -3.97 47.97
C ASP A 616 7.10 -3.00 48.04
N ILE A 617 7.06 -1.98 48.93
CA ILE A 617 8.23 -1.12 49.21
C ILE A 617 9.36 -1.98 49.81
N ALA A 618 9.06 -2.78 50.83
CA ALA A 618 10.04 -3.65 51.48
C ALA A 618 10.65 -4.66 50.49
N GLU A 619 9.83 -5.23 49.61
CA GLU A 619 10.27 -6.13 48.53
C GLU A 619 11.27 -5.42 47.60
N ASN A 620 10.94 -4.21 47.15
CA ASN A 620 11.81 -3.45 46.25
C ASN A 620 13.12 -3.04 46.94
N ILE A 621 13.10 -2.68 48.23
CA ILE A 621 14.33 -2.42 48.99
C ILE A 621 15.17 -3.70 49.10
N ALA A 622 14.57 -4.84 49.41
CA ALA A 622 15.27 -6.13 49.45
C ALA A 622 15.92 -6.44 48.09
N ARG A 623 15.19 -6.28 46.99
CA ARG A 623 15.71 -6.45 45.62
C ARG A 623 16.89 -5.52 45.32
N LEU A 624 16.78 -4.25 45.68
CA LEU A 624 17.86 -3.27 45.55
C LEU A 624 19.12 -3.74 46.31
N LYS A 625 18.96 -4.16 47.57
CA LYS A 625 20.07 -4.66 48.40
C LYS A 625 20.69 -5.96 47.85
N ILE A 626 19.89 -6.85 47.27
CA ILE A 626 20.39 -8.03 46.53
C ILE A 626 21.25 -7.60 45.34
N ARG A 627 20.81 -6.61 44.54
CA ARG A 627 21.58 -6.10 43.40
C ARG A 627 22.90 -5.45 43.82
N GLN A 628 22.91 -4.79 44.98
CA GLN A 628 24.10 -4.23 45.65
C GLN A 628 24.96 -5.27 46.38
N LYS A 629 24.60 -6.57 46.36
CA LYS A 629 25.26 -7.67 47.10
C LYS A 629 25.24 -7.52 48.63
N ASN A 630 24.38 -6.68 49.18
CA ASN A 630 24.19 -6.53 50.62
C ASN A 630 23.09 -7.50 51.13
N TYR A 631 23.44 -8.78 51.24
CA TYR A 631 22.48 -9.83 51.60
C TYR A 631 22.00 -9.76 53.05
N VAL A 632 22.82 -9.20 53.95
CA VAL A 632 22.45 -9.02 55.37
C VAL A 632 21.26 -8.07 55.48
N GLU A 633 21.34 -6.92 54.82
CA GLU A 633 20.26 -5.94 54.84
C GLU A 633 19.05 -6.45 54.04
N ALA A 634 19.27 -7.11 52.90
CA ALA A 634 18.20 -7.71 52.12
C ALA A 634 17.35 -8.69 52.96
N ARG A 635 17.96 -9.56 53.77
CA ARG A 635 17.23 -10.50 54.65
C ARG A 635 16.36 -9.77 55.67
N LYS A 636 16.85 -8.68 56.29
CA LYS A 636 16.05 -7.88 57.23
C LYS A 636 14.80 -7.31 56.57
N TRP A 637 14.93 -6.81 55.35
CA TRP A 637 13.78 -6.27 54.59
C TRP A 637 12.79 -7.36 54.18
N LEU A 638 13.26 -8.56 53.82
CA LEU A 638 12.38 -9.71 53.57
C LEU A 638 11.63 -10.16 54.84
N ASP A 639 12.24 -10.04 56.01
CA ASP A 639 11.56 -10.30 57.29
C ASP A 639 10.49 -9.25 57.61
N ILE A 640 10.73 -7.98 57.24
CA ILE A 640 9.75 -6.90 57.33
C ILE A 640 8.59 -7.15 56.35
N GLU A 641 8.88 -7.47 55.08
CA GLU A 641 7.90 -7.82 54.06
C GLU A 641 6.98 -8.96 54.54
N GLN A 642 7.56 -10.07 55.01
CA GLN A 642 6.80 -11.21 55.52
C GLN A 642 5.85 -10.82 56.66
N LYS A 643 6.32 -9.99 57.61
CA LYS A 643 5.49 -9.52 58.73
C LYS A 643 4.31 -8.69 58.24
N LEU A 644 4.54 -7.77 57.29
CA LEU A 644 3.49 -6.94 56.70
C LEU A 644 2.44 -7.78 55.98
N VAL A 645 2.87 -8.76 55.17
CA VAL A 645 1.97 -9.69 54.45
C VAL A 645 1.12 -10.50 55.43
N THR A 646 1.71 -10.96 56.53
CA THR A 646 0.99 -11.74 57.56
C THR A 646 -0.03 -10.87 58.30
N GLN A 647 0.31 -9.59 58.57
CA GLN A 647 -0.56 -8.64 59.26
C GLN A 647 -1.70 -8.11 58.38
N ALA A 648 -1.57 -8.17 57.06
CA ALA A 648 -2.53 -7.64 56.10
C ALA A 648 -3.88 -8.37 56.06
N ASN A 649 -4.06 -9.48 56.78
CA ASN A 649 -5.31 -10.26 56.87
C ASN A 649 -5.96 -10.54 55.50
N LEU A 650 -5.13 -10.96 54.54
CA LEU A 650 -5.54 -11.20 53.15
C LEU A 650 -6.30 -12.50 52.98
N THR A 651 -7.09 -12.60 51.90
CA THR A 651 -7.64 -13.89 51.45
C THR A 651 -6.50 -14.85 51.11
N GLU A 652 -6.74 -16.16 51.19
CA GLU A 652 -5.70 -17.18 50.95
C GLU A 652 -4.96 -16.96 49.62
N GLN A 653 -5.70 -16.71 48.53
CA GLN A 653 -5.11 -16.46 47.21
C GLN A 653 -4.21 -15.22 47.18
N LYS A 654 -4.65 -14.10 47.78
CA LYS A 654 -3.86 -12.86 47.86
C LYS A 654 -2.66 -13.02 48.79
N HIS A 655 -2.83 -13.69 49.93
CA HIS A 655 -1.75 -14.00 50.85
C HIS A 655 -0.64 -14.79 50.13
N ILE A 656 -1.01 -15.85 49.39
CA ILE A 656 -0.04 -16.63 48.60
C ILE A 656 0.70 -15.73 47.60
N ARG A 657 -0.02 -14.84 46.89
CA ARG A 657 0.57 -13.94 45.89
C ARG A 657 1.61 -12.99 46.47
N TYR A 658 1.36 -12.43 47.65
CA TYR A 658 2.29 -11.55 48.36
C TYR A 658 3.38 -12.30 49.15
N TYR A 659 3.16 -13.56 49.48
CA TYR A 659 4.16 -14.38 50.20
C TYR A 659 5.21 -15.01 49.27
N ILE A 660 4.82 -15.34 48.03
CA ILE A 660 5.72 -15.90 47.01
C ILE A 660 7.00 -15.08 46.81
N PRO A 661 6.96 -13.73 46.69
CA PRO A 661 8.17 -12.95 46.50
C PRO A 661 9.17 -13.02 47.66
N VAL A 662 8.70 -13.09 48.91
CA VAL A 662 9.55 -13.32 50.08
C VAL A 662 10.35 -14.61 49.91
N LEU A 663 9.65 -15.73 49.61
CA LEU A 663 10.30 -17.02 49.39
C LEU A 663 11.27 -16.97 48.20
N TYR A 664 10.85 -16.36 47.11
CA TYR A 664 11.62 -16.25 45.87
C TYR A 664 12.94 -15.51 46.11
N HIS A 665 12.92 -14.34 46.73
CA HIS A 665 14.15 -13.56 46.96
C HIS A 665 15.05 -14.18 48.02
N ARG A 666 14.50 -14.86 49.03
CA ARG A 666 15.30 -15.68 49.97
C ARG A 666 16.04 -16.80 49.24
N ALA A 667 15.35 -17.50 48.33
CA ALA A 667 15.96 -18.54 47.49
C ALA A 667 17.07 -17.97 46.60
N VAL A 668 16.85 -16.80 46.00
CA VAL A 668 17.87 -16.08 45.20
C VAL A 668 19.09 -15.73 46.06
N ILE A 669 18.92 -15.24 47.29
CA ILE A 669 20.06 -14.95 48.18
C ILE A 669 20.84 -16.22 48.50
N LEU A 670 20.16 -17.32 48.83
CA LEU A 670 20.81 -18.61 49.12
C LEU A 670 21.58 -19.15 47.91
N HIS A 671 21.02 -19.02 46.71
CA HIS A 671 21.73 -19.34 45.45
C HIS A 671 23.01 -18.52 45.31
N LYS A 672 22.94 -17.20 45.55
CA LYS A 672 24.12 -16.30 45.49
C LYS A 672 25.16 -16.55 46.59
N GLU A 673 24.78 -17.20 47.68
CA GLU A 673 25.67 -17.70 48.74
C GLU A 673 26.17 -19.14 48.48
N ASN A 674 25.87 -19.73 47.33
CA ASN A 674 26.18 -21.12 46.95
C ASN A 674 25.52 -22.20 47.84
N LYS A 675 24.45 -21.86 48.58
CA LYS A 675 23.66 -22.80 49.39
C LYS A 675 22.57 -23.45 48.55
N TYR A 676 23.00 -24.21 47.54
CA TYR A 676 22.13 -24.72 46.47
C TYR A 676 20.99 -25.63 46.96
N SER A 677 21.24 -26.49 47.95
CA SER A 677 20.21 -27.41 48.49
C SER A 677 19.07 -26.66 49.18
N GLU A 678 19.38 -25.62 49.96
CA GLU A 678 18.37 -24.78 50.62
C GLU A 678 17.61 -23.93 49.59
N ALA A 679 18.33 -23.34 48.62
CA ALA A 679 17.72 -22.58 47.53
C ALA A 679 16.75 -23.44 46.70
N LYS A 680 17.15 -24.68 46.39
CA LYS A 680 16.32 -25.66 45.66
C LYS A 680 15.01 -25.93 46.39
N ASN A 681 15.05 -26.15 47.71
CA ASN A 681 13.85 -26.39 48.51
C ASN A 681 12.87 -25.21 48.46
N LEU A 682 13.37 -23.99 48.63
CA LEU A 682 12.53 -22.79 48.55
C LEU A 682 11.94 -22.56 47.14
N PHE A 683 12.69 -22.82 46.06
CA PHE A 683 12.13 -22.70 44.72
C PHE A 683 11.05 -23.75 44.41
N HIS A 684 11.14 -24.96 45.00
CA HIS A 684 10.04 -25.92 44.94
C HIS A 684 8.81 -25.41 45.70
N GLU A 685 8.99 -24.85 46.89
CA GLU A 685 7.89 -24.24 47.67
C GLU A 685 7.23 -23.08 46.90
N VAL A 686 8.02 -22.18 46.30
CA VAL A 686 7.52 -21.11 45.41
C VAL A 686 6.66 -21.69 44.29
N MET A 687 7.13 -22.77 43.66
CA MET A 687 6.42 -23.40 42.55
C MET A 687 5.10 -24.03 43.00
N GLU A 688 5.07 -24.70 44.16
CA GLU A 688 3.85 -25.27 44.74
C GLU A 688 2.84 -24.18 45.15
N CYS A 689 3.29 -23.11 45.79
CA CYS A 689 2.47 -21.94 46.09
C CYS A 689 1.90 -21.31 44.80
N ALA A 690 2.72 -21.11 43.78
CA ALA A 690 2.29 -20.53 42.51
C ALA A 690 1.28 -21.42 41.77
N LYS A 691 1.38 -22.75 41.85
CA LYS A 691 0.40 -23.69 41.31
C LYS A 691 -0.98 -23.53 41.95
N LYS A 692 -1.06 -23.32 43.28
CA LYS A 692 -2.34 -23.15 44.00
C LYS A 692 -3.17 -21.98 43.47
N ILE A 693 -2.51 -20.95 42.95
CA ILE A 693 -3.16 -19.74 42.42
C ILE A 693 -3.05 -19.61 40.89
N ASN A 694 -2.62 -20.68 40.20
CA ASN A 694 -2.42 -20.71 38.74
C ASN A 694 -1.49 -19.60 38.20
N TRP A 695 -0.44 -19.24 38.94
CA TRP A 695 0.51 -18.21 38.52
C TRP A 695 1.63 -18.76 37.63
N TYR A 696 1.29 -19.10 36.38
CA TYR A 696 2.14 -19.83 35.45
C TYR A 696 3.49 -19.15 35.19
N ARG A 697 3.52 -17.82 35.18
CA ARG A 697 4.77 -17.07 34.97
C ARG A 697 5.77 -17.29 36.10
N VAL A 698 5.30 -17.35 37.35
CA VAL A 698 6.18 -17.59 38.51
C VAL A 698 6.62 -19.04 38.55
N ILE A 699 5.74 -19.99 38.22
CA ILE A 699 6.07 -21.41 38.06
C ILE A 699 7.26 -21.56 37.09
N ASN A 700 7.13 -20.97 35.90
CA ASN A 700 8.18 -21.04 34.88
C ASN A 700 9.47 -20.30 35.32
N SER A 701 9.35 -19.18 36.03
CA SER A 701 10.52 -18.47 36.59
C SER A 701 11.25 -19.28 37.67
N ALA A 702 10.52 -20.00 38.53
CA ALA A 702 11.11 -20.89 39.54
C ALA A 702 11.77 -22.11 38.88
N GLN A 703 11.15 -22.67 37.84
CA GLN A 703 11.73 -23.75 37.05
C GLN A 703 13.06 -23.36 36.38
N ASN A 704 13.17 -22.14 35.86
CA ASN A 704 14.44 -21.63 35.31
C ASN A 704 15.54 -21.55 36.39
N TRP A 705 15.21 -21.10 37.60
CA TRP A 705 16.18 -21.12 38.71
C TRP A 705 16.56 -22.54 39.14
N LEU A 706 15.63 -23.49 39.14
CA LEU A 706 15.94 -24.89 39.42
C LEU A 706 16.87 -25.47 38.35
N ALA A 707 16.73 -25.07 37.09
CA ALA A 707 17.66 -25.43 36.03
C ALA A 707 19.05 -24.83 36.26
N ASP A 708 19.14 -23.53 36.59
CA ASP A 708 20.42 -22.87 36.94
C ASP A 708 21.10 -23.57 38.13
N ILE A 709 20.36 -23.93 39.17
CA ILE A 709 20.87 -24.69 40.32
C ILE A 709 21.38 -26.08 39.89
N ALA A 710 20.66 -26.79 39.03
CA ALA A 710 21.08 -28.10 38.53
C ALA A 710 22.37 -27.99 37.70
N ILE A 711 22.52 -26.93 36.90
CA ILE A 711 23.78 -26.62 36.19
C ILE A 711 24.91 -26.45 37.20
N ASP A 712 24.72 -25.59 38.21
CA ASP A 712 25.73 -25.28 39.23
C ASP A 712 26.10 -26.49 40.10
N GLN A 713 25.19 -27.44 40.30
CA GLN A 713 25.40 -28.69 41.04
C GLN A 713 25.99 -29.83 40.19
N GLY A 714 26.13 -29.63 38.88
CA GLY A 714 26.65 -30.64 37.96
C GLY A 714 25.62 -31.69 37.49
N ASP A 715 24.32 -31.50 37.75
CA ASP A 715 23.23 -32.39 37.35
C ASP A 715 22.79 -32.09 35.90
N ARG A 716 23.53 -32.69 34.95
CA ARG A 716 23.34 -32.47 33.51
C ARG A 716 21.92 -32.78 33.04
N ASP A 717 21.42 -33.97 33.35
CA ASP A 717 20.15 -34.49 32.82
C ASP A 717 18.96 -33.77 33.47
N GLY A 718 19.04 -33.51 34.78
CA GLY A 718 18.04 -32.73 35.50
C GLY A 718 17.94 -31.29 34.97
N ALA A 719 19.08 -30.63 34.73
CA ALA A 719 19.12 -29.30 34.14
C ALA A 719 18.50 -29.29 32.74
N GLN A 720 18.88 -30.22 31.87
CA GLN A 720 18.37 -30.29 30.49
C GLN A 720 16.86 -30.49 30.44
N HIS A 721 16.33 -31.39 31.26
CA HIS A 721 14.89 -31.66 31.34
C HIS A 721 14.10 -30.40 31.76
N LEU A 722 14.59 -29.68 32.78
CA LEU A 722 13.98 -28.43 33.25
C LEU A 722 14.06 -27.31 32.20
N LEU A 723 15.16 -27.21 31.45
CA LEU A 723 15.33 -26.21 30.39
C LEU A 723 14.37 -26.46 29.21
N ILE A 724 14.30 -27.69 28.70
CA ILE A 724 13.45 -28.02 27.55
C ILE A 724 11.98 -27.74 27.86
N GLY A 725 11.48 -28.25 28.98
CA GLY A 725 10.07 -28.05 29.36
C GLY A 725 9.74 -26.57 29.59
N GLY A 726 10.67 -25.82 30.17
CA GLY A 726 10.48 -24.42 30.50
C GLY A 726 10.57 -23.47 29.30
N LEU A 727 11.49 -23.75 28.36
CA LEU A 727 11.69 -22.96 27.15
C LEU A 727 10.48 -23.02 26.22
N ILE A 728 9.85 -24.20 26.07
CA ILE A 728 8.62 -24.35 25.27
C ILE A 728 7.52 -23.43 25.80
N VAL A 729 7.36 -23.37 27.12
CA VAL A 729 6.38 -22.49 27.77
C VAL A 729 6.77 -21.02 27.59
N ALA A 730 8.05 -20.68 27.76
CA ALA A 730 8.56 -19.32 27.57
C ALA A 730 8.32 -18.81 26.14
N GLN A 731 8.60 -19.62 25.11
CA GLN A 731 8.36 -19.31 23.70
C GLN A 731 6.88 -19.07 23.39
N ARG A 732 5.98 -19.89 23.96
CA ARG A 732 4.53 -19.72 23.78
C ARG A 732 3.99 -18.49 24.49
N SER A 733 4.58 -18.10 25.61
CA SER A 733 4.08 -16.99 26.44
C SER A 733 4.33 -15.59 25.87
N LYS A 734 5.02 -15.48 24.72
CA LYS A 734 5.52 -14.22 24.11
C LYS A 734 6.29 -13.30 25.09
N ASN A 735 6.70 -13.82 26.25
CA ASN A 735 7.43 -13.09 27.27
C ASN A 735 8.92 -13.04 26.92
N LYS A 736 9.31 -11.98 26.18
CA LYS A 736 10.70 -11.77 25.72
C LYS A 736 11.72 -11.92 26.86
N ARG A 737 11.41 -11.39 28.04
CA ARG A 737 12.31 -11.44 29.21
C ARG A 737 12.52 -12.87 29.72
N LEU A 738 11.44 -13.64 29.81
CA LEU A 738 11.52 -15.02 30.30
C LEU A 738 12.26 -15.90 29.28
N LEU A 739 11.98 -15.68 27.99
CA LEU A 739 12.70 -16.33 26.90
C LEU A 739 14.21 -16.07 26.97
N ALA A 740 14.61 -14.80 27.12
CA ALA A 740 16.02 -14.41 27.26
C ALA A 740 16.72 -15.08 28.46
N ARG A 741 16.02 -15.23 29.58
CA ARG A 741 16.56 -15.96 30.76
C ARG A 741 16.76 -17.44 30.50
N TYR A 742 15.84 -18.10 29.79
CA TYR A 742 16.03 -19.48 29.38
C TYR A 742 17.16 -19.63 28.35
N GLN A 743 17.27 -18.72 27.39
CA GLN A 743 18.39 -18.70 26.44
C GLN A 743 19.73 -18.52 27.16
N ARG A 744 19.80 -17.63 28.15
CA ARG A 744 20.96 -17.51 29.05
C ARG A 744 21.30 -18.84 29.74
N SER A 745 20.32 -19.47 30.39
CA SER A 745 20.56 -20.73 31.11
C SER A 745 20.94 -21.88 30.16
N GLN A 746 20.37 -21.89 28.95
CA GLN A 746 20.75 -22.82 27.89
C GLN A 746 22.18 -22.57 27.42
N ALA A 747 22.59 -21.31 27.25
CA ALA A 747 23.97 -20.97 26.89
C ALA A 747 24.97 -21.47 27.95
N LYS A 748 24.63 -21.35 29.25
CA LYS A 748 25.43 -21.92 30.35
C LYS A 748 25.51 -23.44 30.25
N TRP A 749 24.39 -24.12 30.06
CA TRP A 749 24.35 -25.58 29.93
C TRP A 749 25.18 -26.06 28.72
N GLU A 750 25.05 -25.41 27.56
CA GLU A 750 25.83 -25.72 26.35
C GLU A 750 27.33 -25.47 26.56
N LYS A 751 27.71 -24.38 27.26
CA LYS A 751 29.10 -24.10 27.60
C LYS A 751 29.71 -25.16 28.52
N THR A 752 28.92 -25.74 29.43
CA THR A 752 29.38 -26.77 30.37
C THR A 752 29.41 -28.17 29.77
N TRP A 753 28.41 -28.56 28.97
CA TRP A 753 28.21 -29.95 28.53
C TRP A 753 27.88 -30.15 27.05
N GLY A 754 27.67 -29.06 26.30
CA GLY A 754 27.17 -29.09 24.93
C GLY A 754 28.17 -28.51 23.93
N SER A 755 27.66 -27.77 22.94
CA SER A 755 28.48 -27.20 21.86
C SER A 755 28.78 -25.73 22.11
N ALA A 756 30.05 -25.33 21.95
CA ALA A 756 30.46 -23.93 22.00
C ALA A 756 29.68 -23.05 21.01
N ASP A 757 29.41 -23.55 19.80
CA ASP A 757 28.64 -22.82 18.78
C ASP A 757 27.18 -22.58 19.23
N GLN A 758 26.57 -23.56 19.91
CA GLN A 758 25.22 -23.40 20.46
C GLN A 758 25.22 -22.48 21.68
N ALA A 759 26.24 -22.56 22.53
CA ALA A 759 26.41 -21.64 23.65
C ALA A 759 26.49 -20.19 23.17
N ASP A 760 27.31 -19.91 22.15
CA ASP A 760 27.44 -18.60 21.53
C ASP A 760 26.14 -18.11 20.91
N LYS A 761 25.44 -18.99 20.19
CA LYS A 761 24.15 -18.66 19.58
C LYS A 761 23.14 -18.22 20.64
N PHE A 762 22.91 -19.05 21.67
CA PHE A 762 21.95 -18.73 22.73
C PHE A 762 22.36 -17.51 23.55
N ALA A 763 23.66 -17.30 23.77
CA ALA A 763 24.18 -16.12 24.46
C ALA A 763 23.90 -14.83 23.66
N ARG A 764 24.11 -14.83 22.34
CA ARG A 764 23.79 -13.68 21.46
C ARG A 764 22.29 -13.39 21.44
N GLU A 765 21.46 -14.43 21.25
CA GLU A 765 20.00 -14.26 21.25
C GLU A 765 19.48 -13.68 22.59
N ALA A 766 20.03 -14.15 23.72
CA ALA A 766 19.72 -13.61 25.04
C ALA A 766 20.19 -12.16 25.19
N MET A 767 21.41 -11.86 24.76
CA MET A 767 22.02 -10.53 24.82
C MET A 767 21.21 -9.50 24.04
N ASP A 768 20.87 -9.77 22.78
CA ASP A 768 20.06 -8.89 21.92
C ASP A 768 18.72 -8.56 22.57
N THR A 769 18.11 -9.57 23.20
CA THR A 769 16.82 -9.40 23.89
C THR A 769 16.98 -8.57 25.17
N PHE A 770 18.06 -8.77 25.96
CA PHE A 770 18.34 -7.98 27.16
C PHE A 770 18.68 -6.53 26.84
N GLU A 771 19.39 -6.26 25.75
CA GLU A 771 19.66 -4.90 25.26
C GLU A 771 18.35 -4.18 24.94
N HIS A 772 17.45 -4.84 24.19
CA HIS A 772 16.14 -4.27 23.87
C HIS A 772 15.25 -4.07 25.10
N LEU A 773 15.48 -4.82 26.18
CA LEU A 773 14.75 -4.69 27.46
C LEU A 773 15.40 -3.71 28.45
N GLY A 774 16.53 -3.08 28.09
CA GLY A 774 17.28 -2.19 28.98
C GLY A 774 17.94 -2.90 30.18
N MET A 775 18.21 -4.21 30.09
CA MET A 775 18.75 -5.02 31.19
C MET A 775 20.30 -5.09 31.14
N ILE A 776 20.95 -3.96 31.39
CA ILE A 776 22.40 -3.74 31.17
C ILE A 776 23.27 -4.81 31.86
N LYS A 777 22.99 -5.15 33.11
CA LYS A 777 23.79 -6.15 33.84
C LYS A 777 23.65 -7.57 33.28
N ASP A 778 22.49 -7.91 32.73
CA ASP A 778 22.27 -9.20 32.08
C ASP A 778 22.96 -9.24 30.70
N VAL A 779 23.09 -8.09 30.02
CA VAL A 779 23.93 -7.92 28.81
C VAL A 779 25.41 -8.15 29.13
N GLU A 780 25.94 -7.50 30.19
CA GLU A 780 27.32 -7.70 30.65
C GLU A 780 27.61 -9.17 31.00
N GLU A 781 26.66 -9.86 31.64
CA GLU A 781 26.76 -11.30 31.94
C GLU A 781 26.93 -12.11 30.64
N MET A 782 26.18 -11.77 29.58
CA MET A 782 26.26 -12.49 28.29
C MET A 782 27.53 -12.15 27.52
N GLN A 783 28.01 -10.92 27.58
CA GLN A 783 29.32 -10.54 27.03
C GLN A 783 30.46 -11.33 27.69
N LEU A 784 30.42 -11.51 29.01
CA LEU A 784 31.38 -12.34 29.74
C LEU A 784 31.27 -13.83 29.38
N LEU A 785 30.10 -14.29 28.94
CA LEU A 785 29.90 -15.68 28.54
C LEU A 785 30.38 -15.95 27.10
N LEU A 786 30.33 -14.95 26.23
CA LEU A 786 30.82 -14.95 24.84
C LEU A 786 32.34 -14.78 24.72
N ASN A 787 32.96 -14.17 25.74
CA ASN A 787 34.41 -14.11 25.90
C ASN A 787 34.95 -15.35 26.63
#